data_AF-A0A0C1U4K7-F1
#
_entry.id   AF-A0A0C1U4K7-F1
#
_cell.length_a   1.000
_cell.length_b   1.000
_cell.length_c   1.000
_cell.angle_alpha   90.00
_cell.angle_beta   90.00
_cell.angle_gamma   90.00
#
_symmetry.space_group_name_H-M   'P 1'
#
loop_
_entity.id
_entity.type
_entity.pdbx_description
1 polymer ?
#
loop_
_entity_poly.entity_id
_entity_poly.type
_entity_poly.pdbx_seq_one_letter_code
_entity_poly.pdbx_strand_id
1 'polypeptide(L)'
;MGQKKMKKCMSKRVLALVMVGTLLSGNMVYGVELVKKDETVYVTLDSQGNVEERIVSDWLSSDNKNSEIKDKSELANIKNLKGSEKPEISNKNVIWKMDGKDIFYQGTIDKKLPLEIKISYELDGKSIKPEELIGKSGELKIKVDYKNNENHKVTVKGKNKVVYTPLTVATLATLPVENFTNVKVNGGKVINDGNNQIITFINMPGLKESLSLKDGVLNIPENLEITAKVEDFSMSPMMITATPELLIEDIEGIKSVDELIESIDKLQDASSKLVEGTETFSKKQAEFSNGFKTYYEGVSRFTSGAGEAIDGIGKAADNLGKLSEGTSKLSLGLEEFGSKVNEFTNGIEKITSSTDALIDGQNQVKGGIEQNLQGATTLKEKKNLELQGLDELNDSTVELEKVAKALSQVPGNEAMVAQLNMIIQGQKQGIASLKNGGNEFLGGLEKLEGGLSQTKAGSEKVLSGMSQLKEGGAALKNGGSQISQGAKALAAGANEVSNGATALKEGTSKLSDAKTSLNEGQKQLIDGGKTLQDGSEKLASGADELFKNMSKFHNEGIEKMKSEANNKMGDLSEIIEVKDEIVKLSKDYGTFTGLGENMEGKVKFIMKTPELKKAESKEKVEEKVEEKKGFKNWIKEIFNKE
;
A
#
# COMPACT_ATOMS: atom_id res chain seq x y z
N MET A 1 1.54 18.70 31.09
CA MET A 1 0.52 19.68 31.50
C MET A 1 -0.75 19.30 30.74
N GLY A 2 -1.90 18.97 31.32
CA GLY A 2 -2.49 19.48 32.55
C GLY A 2 -2.83 18.47 33.65
N GLN A 3 -3.28 19.10 34.74
CA GLN A 3 -3.59 18.71 36.11
C GLN A 3 -4.41 17.41 36.25
N LYS A 4 -4.13 16.43 37.12
CA LYS A 4 -3.86 16.40 38.58
C LYS A 4 -5.00 16.93 39.46
N LYS A 5 -5.85 16.02 39.97
CA LYS A 5 -6.46 15.91 41.31
C LYS A 5 -7.50 14.77 41.20
N MET A 6 -7.53 13.73 42.02
CA MET A 6 -7.68 13.79 43.48
C MET A 6 -7.30 12.44 44.11
N LYS A 7 -6.26 12.43 44.96
CA LYS A 7 -5.95 11.38 45.95
C LYS A 7 -6.37 11.90 47.33
N LYS A 8 -7.06 11.06 48.11
CA LYS A 8 -7.24 11.00 49.60
C LYS A 8 -8.65 10.45 49.86
N CYS A 9 -8.91 9.48 50.72
CA CYS A 9 -8.29 9.14 52.01
C CYS A 9 -8.39 7.62 52.28
N MET A 10 -7.28 7.00 52.64
CA MET A 10 -7.28 5.92 53.63
C MET A 10 -7.37 6.56 55.02
N SER A 11 -8.22 6.06 55.91
CA SER A 11 -7.81 5.68 57.28
C SER A 11 -9.01 5.18 58.08
N LYS A 12 -8.72 4.25 59.00
CA LYS A 12 -9.53 3.79 60.14
C LYS A 12 -10.53 2.66 59.87
N ARG A 13 -10.07 1.42 60.06
CA ARG A 13 -10.46 0.56 61.20
C ARG A 13 -9.69 -0.76 61.12
N VAL A 14 -8.57 -0.77 61.84
CA VAL A 14 -7.95 -1.99 62.38
C VAL A 14 -8.70 -2.32 63.68
N LEU A 15 -8.73 -3.61 64.00
CA LEU A 15 -9.26 -4.29 65.21
C LEU A 15 -10.70 -4.84 65.11
N ALA A 16 -10.78 -6.14 65.43
CA ALA A 16 -11.93 -7.00 65.72
C ALA A 16 -12.69 -7.61 64.53
N LEU A 17 -12.30 -8.83 64.15
CA LEU A 17 -13.18 -10.02 64.02
C LEU A 17 -12.36 -11.22 63.51
N VAL A 18 -11.80 -11.96 64.45
CA VAL A 18 -11.55 -13.41 64.30
C VAL A 18 -12.85 -14.10 64.74
N MET A 19 -13.26 -15.11 63.98
CA MET A 19 -14.52 -15.87 64.07
C MET A 19 -15.78 -15.18 63.49
N VAL A 20 -16.16 -15.64 62.31
CA VAL A 20 -17.44 -16.29 61.94
C VAL A 20 -17.68 -16.00 60.45
N GLY A 21 -17.64 -17.04 59.62
CA GLY A 21 -17.87 -16.90 58.19
C GLY A 21 -17.67 -18.20 57.41
N THR A 22 -18.41 -19.26 57.74
CA THR A 22 -18.61 -20.40 56.83
C THR A 22 -20.09 -20.75 56.79
N LEU A 23 -20.79 -20.23 55.79
CA LEU A 23 -22.09 -20.73 55.36
C LEU A 23 -22.04 -21.00 53.86
N LEU A 24 -22.28 -22.28 53.54
CA LEU A 24 -23.00 -22.81 52.37
C LEU A 24 -22.33 -22.76 50.99
N SER A 25 -21.97 -23.94 50.51
CA SER A 25 -22.56 -24.48 49.27
C SER A 25 -22.45 -26.00 49.27
N GLY A 26 -23.56 -26.67 49.53
CA GLY A 26 -23.70 -28.12 49.41
C GLY A 26 -24.03 -28.52 47.98
N ASN A 27 -23.37 -29.56 47.48
CA ASN A 27 -23.95 -30.43 46.46
C ASN A 27 -24.54 -31.64 47.19
N MET A 28 -25.86 -31.81 47.05
CA MET A 28 -26.60 -32.96 47.57
C MET A 28 -26.18 -34.23 46.83
N VAL A 29 -25.70 -35.21 47.60
CA VAL A 29 -25.72 -36.62 47.24
C VAL A 29 -26.55 -37.33 48.30
N TYR A 30 -27.42 -38.25 47.86
CA TYR A 30 -28.41 -38.95 48.66
C TYR A 30 -27.79 -39.69 49.88
N GLY A 31 -27.95 -39.08 51.06
CA GLY A 31 -28.36 -39.70 52.33
C GLY A 31 -27.66 -40.96 52.82
N VAL A 32 -26.34 -40.94 53.00
CA VAL A 32 -25.71 -41.69 54.10
C VAL A 32 -25.52 -40.67 55.22
N GLU A 33 -26.05 -40.92 56.42
CA GLU A 33 -25.88 -40.04 57.58
C GLU A 33 -24.38 -39.89 57.88
N LEU A 34 -23.82 -38.74 57.51
CA LEU A 34 -22.38 -38.47 57.65
C LEU A 34 -22.12 -37.95 59.06
N VAL A 35 -21.45 -38.78 59.87
CA VAL A 35 -21.01 -38.40 61.21
C VAL A 35 -19.66 -37.67 61.09
N LYS A 36 -19.54 -36.51 61.73
CA LYS A 36 -18.31 -35.73 61.76
C LYS A 36 -17.53 -35.99 63.04
N LYS A 37 -16.23 -36.24 62.91
CA LYS A 37 -15.28 -36.40 64.01
C LYS A 37 -14.26 -35.28 63.99
N ASP A 38 -14.41 -34.34 64.92
CA ASP A 38 -13.45 -33.26 65.16
C ASP A 38 -12.51 -33.69 66.28
N GLU A 39 -11.30 -34.09 65.91
CA GLU A 39 -10.27 -34.59 66.80
C GLU A 39 -9.25 -33.50 67.14
N THR A 40 -8.99 -33.34 68.44
CA THR A 40 -7.94 -32.45 68.96
C THR A 40 -6.94 -33.24 69.76
N VAL A 41 -5.72 -33.33 69.26
CA VAL A 41 -4.60 -33.98 69.94
C VAL A 41 -3.86 -32.93 70.77
N TYR A 42 -4.11 -32.90 72.07
CA TYR A 42 -3.36 -32.08 73.02
C TYR A 42 -2.05 -32.78 73.40
N VAL A 43 -0.95 -32.06 73.23
CA VAL A 43 0.40 -32.55 73.54
C VAL A 43 1.05 -31.61 74.53
N THR A 44 1.40 -32.11 75.71
CA THR A 44 2.27 -31.40 76.64
C THR A 44 3.70 -31.75 76.28
N LEU A 45 4.49 -30.73 75.93
CA LEU A 45 5.90 -30.85 75.63
C LEU A 45 6.71 -30.40 76.84
N ASP A 46 7.91 -30.96 77.03
CA ASP A 46 8.91 -30.38 77.92
C ASP A 46 9.54 -29.12 77.31
N SER A 47 10.45 -28.50 78.04
CA SER A 47 11.14 -27.27 77.65
C SER A 47 11.99 -27.41 76.38
N GLN A 48 12.32 -28.64 75.96
CA GLN A 48 13.13 -28.97 74.77
C GLN A 48 12.29 -29.55 73.61
N GLY A 49 10.99 -29.73 73.78
CA GLY A 49 10.08 -30.26 72.77
C GLY A 49 9.83 -31.79 72.85
N ASN A 50 10.33 -32.48 73.88
CA ASN A 50 10.00 -33.90 74.07
C ASN A 50 8.58 -34.05 74.62
N VAL A 51 7.88 -35.11 74.21
CA VAL A 51 6.48 -35.33 74.60
C VAL A 51 6.37 -35.90 76.01
N GLU A 52 5.70 -35.20 76.91
CA GLU A 52 5.40 -35.67 78.28
C GLU A 52 4.04 -36.35 78.37
N GLU A 53 3.01 -35.74 77.77
CA GLU A 53 1.63 -36.22 77.85
C GLU A 53 0.91 -36.04 76.50
N ARG A 54 0.07 -37.01 76.16
CA ARG A 54 -0.79 -36.99 74.96
C ARG A 54 -2.23 -37.29 75.37
N ILE A 55 -3.10 -36.31 75.20
CA ILE A 55 -4.55 -36.45 75.41
C ILE A 55 -5.22 -36.14 74.08
N VAL A 56 -6.04 -37.06 73.61
CA VAL A 56 -6.89 -36.79 72.44
C VAL A 56 -8.29 -36.52 72.93
N SER A 57 -8.89 -35.46 72.39
CA SER A 57 -10.28 -35.11 72.58
C SER A 57 -10.99 -35.23 71.25
N ASP A 58 -11.99 -36.10 71.19
CA ASP A 58 -12.84 -36.31 70.03
C ASP A 58 -14.21 -35.68 70.26
N TRP A 59 -14.68 -34.95 69.27
CA TRP A 59 -16.04 -34.45 69.18
C TRP A 59 -16.74 -35.16 68.02
N LEU A 60 -17.70 -36.02 68.35
CA LEU A 60 -18.57 -36.68 67.39
C LEU A 60 -19.88 -35.91 67.29
N SER A 61 -20.17 -35.40 66.09
CA SER A 61 -21.44 -34.72 65.77
C SER A 61 -22.15 -35.40 64.61
N SER A 62 -23.47 -35.48 64.70
CA SER A 62 -24.34 -36.09 63.69
C SER A 62 -25.65 -35.32 63.62
N ASP A 63 -26.22 -35.23 62.41
CA ASP A 63 -27.56 -34.67 62.22
C ASP A 63 -28.64 -35.56 62.88
N ASN A 64 -28.37 -36.86 63.01
CA ASN A 64 -29.23 -37.81 63.72
C ASN A 64 -28.74 -38.05 65.15
N LYS A 65 -29.27 -37.26 66.09
CA LYS A 65 -28.84 -37.24 67.49
C LYS A 65 -29.35 -38.39 68.36
N ASN A 66 -30.08 -39.35 67.79
CA ASN A 66 -30.59 -40.55 68.48
C ASN A 66 -30.06 -41.84 67.81
N SER A 67 -28.89 -41.75 67.16
CA SER A 67 -28.28 -42.85 66.40
C SER A 67 -27.14 -43.53 67.17
N GLU A 68 -26.78 -44.73 66.68
CA GLU A 68 -25.58 -45.44 67.08
C GLU A 68 -24.41 -45.01 66.18
N ILE A 69 -23.39 -44.39 66.75
CA ILE A 69 -22.16 -44.03 66.04
C ILE A 69 -21.14 -45.15 66.20
N LYS A 70 -20.62 -45.64 65.07
CA LYS A 70 -19.55 -46.64 65.01
C LYS A 70 -18.24 -45.95 64.64
N ASP A 71 -17.51 -45.54 65.65
CA ASP A 71 -16.19 -44.93 65.47
C ASP A 71 -15.07 -45.98 65.56
N LYS A 72 -13.88 -45.62 65.04
CA LYS A 72 -12.64 -46.34 65.29
C LYS A 72 -11.70 -45.45 66.09
N SER A 73 -11.18 -45.96 67.20
CA SER A 73 -10.27 -45.22 68.05
C SER A 73 -9.23 -46.15 68.68
N GLU A 74 -7.98 -45.69 68.68
CA GLU A 74 -6.85 -46.35 69.36
C GLU A 74 -6.64 -45.83 70.80
N LEU A 75 -7.60 -45.06 71.32
CA LEU A 75 -7.50 -44.44 72.64
C LEU A 75 -7.67 -45.43 73.79
N ALA A 76 -6.80 -45.30 74.78
CA ALA A 76 -6.96 -45.92 76.10
C ALA A 76 -7.64 -44.95 77.07
N ASN A 77 -8.24 -45.48 78.14
CA ASN A 77 -8.85 -44.70 79.22
C ASN A 77 -9.95 -43.72 78.76
N ILE A 78 -10.78 -44.15 77.81
CA ILE A 78 -11.85 -43.33 77.22
C ILE A 78 -12.82 -42.85 78.29
N LYS A 79 -13.07 -41.54 78.32
CA LYS A 79 -14.01 -40.87 79.22
C LYS A 79 -14.87 -39.89 78.44
N ASN A 80 -16.17 -39.96 78.65
CA ASN A 80 -17.10 -38.93 78.20
C ASN A 80 -16.87 -37.65 79.01
N LEU A 81 -16.75 -36.53 78.31
CA LEU A 81 -16.52 -35.20 78.86
C LEU A 81 -17.82 -34.46 79.20
N LYS A 82 -18.89 -34.70 78.43
CA LYS A 82 -20.13 -33.92 78.46
C LYS A 82 -21.40 -34.78 78.55
N GLY A 83 -21.33 -35.87 79.31
CA GLY A 83 -22.47 -36.74 79.55
C GLY A 83 -22.12 -37.97 80.40
N SER A 84 -23.12 -38.81 80.67
CA SER A 84 -22.97 -40.04 81.46
C SER A 84 -22.95 -41.31 80.60
N GLU A 85 -23.10 -41.17 79.27
CA GLU A 85 -23.06 -42.27 78.31
C GLU A 85 -21.70 -42.96 78.37
N LYS A 86 -21.72 -44.29 78.32
CA LYS A 86 -20.51 -45.13 78.27
C LYS A 86 -20.46 -45.81 76.91
N PRO A 87 -19.30 -45.80 76.22
CA PRO A 87 -19.18 -46.48 74.94
C PRO A 87 -19.10 -47.99 75.13
N GLU A 88 -19.56 -48.73 74.12
CA GLU A 88 -19.23 -50.14 73.95
C GLU A 88 -17.91 -50.22 73.16
N ILE A 89 -16.86 -50.72 73.81
CA ILE A 89 -15.52 -50.79 73.22
C ILE A 89 -15.17 -52.25 72.93
N SER A 90 -14.87 -52.55 71.67
CA SER A 90 -14.37 -53.86 71.24
C SER A 90 -13.22 -53.67 70.24
N ASN A 91 -12.02 -54.08 70.63
CA ASN A 91 -10.78 -53.80 69.91
C ASN A 91 -10.60 -52.29 69.66
N LYS A 92 -10.55 -51.88 68.39
CA LYS A 92 -10.46 -50.48 67.97
C LYS A 92 -11.82 -49.85 67.67
N ASN A 93 -12.92 -50.62 67.74
CA ASN A 93 -14.25 -50.09 67.48
C ASN A 93 -14.81 -49.50 68.78
N VAL A 94 -15.27 -48.25 68.69
CA VAL A 94 -15.89 -47.52 69.80
C VAL A 94 -17.30 -47.16 69.37
N ILE A 95 -18.28 -47.79 70.00
CA ILE A 95 -19.69 -47.60 69.68
C ILE A 95 -20.32 -46.69 70.73
N TRP A 96 -20.83 -45.55 70.27
CA TRP A 96 -21.55 -44.59 71.10
C TRP A 96 -23.03 -44.61 70.77
N LYS A 97 -23.88 -44.64 71.80
CA LYS A 97 -25.33 -44.41 71.66
C LYS A 97 -25.61 -42.98 72.06
N MET A 98 -26.05 -42.16 71.10
CA MET A 98 -26.37 -40.76 71.35
C MET A 98 -27.75 -40.61 72.01
N ASP A 99 -27.88 -39.67 72.95
CA ASP A 99 -29.14 -39.31 73.60
C ASP A 99 -29.43 -37.81 73.41
N GLY A 100 -29.75 -37.43 72.16
CA GLY A 100 -30.09 -36.06 71.78
C GLY A 100 -28.93 -35.05 71.77
N LYS A 101 -27.71 -35.47 72.09
CA LYS A 101 -26.52 -34.60 72.21
C LYS A 101 -25.29 -35.22 71.56
N ASP A 102 -24.40 -34.35 71.10
CA ASP A 102 -23.09 -34.72 70.56
C ASP A 102 -22.22 -35.41 71.64
N ILE A 103 -21.35 -36.31 71.20
CA ILE A 103 -20.45 -37.02 72.11
C ILE A 103 -19.10 -36.32 72.12
N PHE A 104 -18.68 -35.90 73.31
CA PHE A 104 -17.34 -35.40 73.55
C PHE A 104 -16.63 -36.43 74.40
N TYR A 105 -15.58 -37.06 73.89
CA TYR A 105 -14.83 -38.03 74.66
C TYR A 105 -13.34 -37.74 74.59
N GLN A 106 -12.63 -38.10 75.65
CA GLN A 106 -11.18 -38.00 75.71
C GLN A 106 -10.55 -39.33 76.07
N GLY A 107 -9.33 -39.53 75.62
CA GLY A 107 -8.50 -40.65 76.01
C GLY A 107 -7.02 -40.35 75.88
N THR A 108 -6.21 -41.29 76.32
CA THR A 108 -4.74 -41.23 76.24
C THR A 108 -4.27 -42.16 75.11
N ILE A 109 -3.20 -41.78 74.41
CA ILE A 109 -2.63 -42.60 73.34
C ILE A 109 -1.10 -42.59 73.36
N ASP A 110 -0.51 -43.73 73.02
CA ASP A 110 0.93 -43.87 72.81
C ASP A 110 1.27 -44.12 71.34
N LYS A 111 0.78 -43.25 70.46
CA LYS A 111 1.07 -43.25 69.01
C LYS A 111 2.04 -42.12 68.67
N LYS A 112 3.03 -42.39 67.82
CA LYS A 112 4.00 -41.36 67.39
C LYS A 112 3.28 -40.21 66.67
N LEU A 113 3.62 -38.97 67.03
CA LEU A 113 3.04 -37.79 66.39
C LEU A 113 3.56 -37.62 64.95
N PRO A 114 2.72 -37.11 64.03
CA PRO A 114 3.14 -36.84 62.65
C PRO A 114 4.09 -35.64 62.57
N LEU A 115 4.09 -34.77 63.59
CA LEU A 115 4.99 -33.64 63.73
C LEU A 115 5.86 -33.81 64.99
N GLU A 116 7.16 -33.71 64.82
CA GLU A 116 8.15 -33.68 65.90
C GLU A 116 8.70 -32.26 66.05
N ILE A 117 8.75 -31.79 67.30
CA ILE A 117 9.22 -30.45 67.66
C ILE A 117 10.52 -30.60 68.44
N LYS A 118 11.54 -29.80 68.09
CA LYS A 118 12.78 -29.71 68.85
C LYS A 118 13.09 -28.26 69.15
N ILE A 119 13.27 -27.95 70.43
CA ILE A 119 13.55 -26.60 70.92
C ILE A 119 14.96 -26.56 71.51
N SER A 120 15.76 -25.60 71.07
CA SER A 120 17.11 -25.38 71.57
C SER A 120 17.33 -23.92 71.94
N TYR A 121 18.13 -23.70 72.99
CA TYR A 121 18.43 -22.39 73.54
C TYR A 121 19.94 -22.16 73.55
N GLU A 122 20.35 -20.97 73.15
CA GLU A 122 21.73 -20.49 73.27
C GLU A 122 21.73 -19.14 74.01
N LEU A 123 22.61 -18.99 75.01
CA LEU A 123 22.88 -17.71 75.67
C LEU A 123 24.32 -17.31 75.38
N ASP A 124 24.53 -16.12 74.86
CA ASP A 124 25.84 -15.58 74.43
C ASP A 124 26.60 -16.55 73.51
N GLY A 125 25.86 -17.20 72.60
CA GLY A 125 26.39 -18.17 71.63
C GLY A 125 26.73 -19.56 72.20
N LYS A 126 26.42 -19.84 73.47
CA LYS A 126 26.61 -21.17 74.09
C LYS A 126 25.28 -21.86 74.34
N SER A 127 25.20 -23.13 73.95
CA SER A 127 24.05 -24.00 74.26
C SER A 127 23.81 -24.05 75.77
N ILE A 128 22.56 -23.86 76.19
CA ILE A 128 22.16 -23.79 77.60
C ILE A 128 20.90 -24.61 77.82
N LYS A 129 20.80 -25.27 78.98
CA LYS A 129 19.57 -25.94 79.39
C LYS A 129 18.52 -24.89 79.79
N PRO A 130 17.25 -25.08 79.40
CA PRO A 130 16.19 -24.11 79.66
C PRO A 130 15.98 -23.82 81.16
N GLU A 131 16.18 -24.79 82.05
CA GLU A 131 16.05 -24.59 83.50
C GLU A 131 17.16 -23.67 84.05
N GLU A 132 18.36 -23.72 83.45
CA GLU A 132 19.49 -22.88 83.82
C GLU A 132 19.42 -21.48 83.20
N LEU A 133 18.48 -21.25 82.28
CA LEU A 133 18.29 -19.96 81.62
C LEU A 133 17.44 -19.01 82.49
N ILE A 134 16.60 -19.56 83.37
CA ILE A 134 15.66 -18.80 84.21
C ILE A 134 16.40 -17.72 85.02
N GLY A 135 16.01 -16.46 84.79
CA GLY A 135 16.57 -15.28 85.44
C GLY A 135 17.98 -14.85 84.99
N LYS A 136 18.56 -15.49 83.97
CA LYS A 136 19.80 -15.02 83.35
C LYS A 136 19.54 -13.88 82.36
N SER A 137 20.60 -13.12 82.09
CA SER A 137 20.60 -12.00 81.15
C SER A 137 21.72 -12.19 80.12
N GLY A 138 21.51 -11.78 78.87
CA GLY A 138 22.48 -11.93 77.78
C GLY A 138 21.84 -11.91 76.39
N GLU A 139 22.59 -12.31 75.37
CA GLU A 139 22.06 -12.52 74.01
C GLU A 139 21.46 -13.92 73.88
N LEU A 140 20.14 -14.00 73.78
CA LEU A 140 19.41 -15.25 73.65
C LEU A 140 19.12 -15.57 72.18
N LYS A 141 19.30 -16.84 71.83
CA LYS A 141 18.71 -17.45 70.63
C LYS A 141 17.85 -18.65 71.04
N ILE A 142 16.60 -18.69 70.56
CA ILE A 142 15.70 -19.84 70.65
C ILE A 142 15.49 -20.35 69.24
N LYS A 143 15.72 -21.64 69.02
CA LYS A 143 15.45 -22.30 67.74
C LYS A 143 14.44 -23.41 67.92
N VAL A 144 13.36 -23.37 67.13
CA VAL A 144 12.31 -24.38 67.04
C VAL A 144 12.39 -25.03 65.67
N ASP A 145 12.81 -26.29 65.65
CA ASP A 145 12.85 -27.13 64.47
C ASP A 145 11.58 -28.00 64.40
N TYR A 146 11.02 -28.10 63.19
CA TYR A 146 9.80 -28.83 62.91
C TYR A 146 10.11 -29.97 61.93
N LYS A 147 9.84 -31.21 62.32
CA LYS A 147 10.04 -32.37 61.46
C LYS A 147 8.72 -33.08 61.20
N ASN A 148 8.28 -33.03 59.94
CA ASN A 148 7.15 -33.82 59.47
C ASN A 148 7.61 -35.25 59.22
N ASN A 149 6.98 -36.20 59.91
CA ASN A 149 7.28 -37.62 59.82
C ASN A 149 6.25 -38.38 58.96
N GLU A 150 5.21 -37.69 58.46
CA GLU A 150 4.15 -38.27 57.62
C GLU A 150 4.48 -38.08 56.13
N ASN A 151 4.97 -39.13 55.48
CA ASN A 151 5.33 -39.10 54.07
C ASN A 151 4.90 -40.34 53.30
N HIS A 152 4.74 -40.16 51.98
CA HIS A 152 4.20 -41.13 51.04
C HIS A 152 5.10 -41.22 49.80
N LYS A 153 5.20 -42.42 49.22
CA LYS A 153 5.81 -42.61 47.90
C LYS A 153 4.73 -42.52 46.83
N VAL A 154 4.84 -41.55 45.94
CA VAL A 154 3.88 -41.28 44.88
C VAL A 154 4.58 -41.33 43.52
N THR A 155 3.88 -41.85 42.50
CA THR A 155 4.42 -41.95 41.15
C THR A 155 3.94 -40.76 40.34
N VAL A 156 4.87 -39.88 39.97
CA VAL A 156 4.60 -38.69 39.14
C VAL A 156 5.41 -38.84 37.86
N LYS A 157 4.75 -38.78 36.69
CA LYS A 157 5.36 -39.02 35.37
C LYS A 157 6.31 -40.24 35.29
N GLY A 158 5.93 -41.35 35.94
CA GLY A 158 6.71 -42.60 35.93
C GLY A 158 7.95 -42.62 36.84
N LYS A 159 8.17 -41.59 37.67
CA LYS A 159 9.23 -41.55 38.69
C LYS A 159 8.64 -41.60 40.09
N ASN A 160 9.28 -42.37 40.98
CA ASN A 160 8.90 -42.43 42.39
C ASN A 160 9.42 -41.20 43.14
N LYS A 161 8.51 -40.41 43.73
CA LYS A 161 8.84 -39.26 44.58
C LYS A 161 8.33 -39.46 46.00
N VAL A 162 9.02 -38.84 46.96
CA VAL A 162 8.55 -38.74 48.35
C VAL A 162 7.78 -37.45 48.49
N VAL A 163 6.52 -37.53 48.91
CA VAL A 163 5.64 -36.39 49.16
C VAL A 163 5.12 -36.49 50.59
N TYR A 164 5.25 -35.40 51.33
CA TYR A 164 4.79 -35.31 52.71
C TYR A 164 3.31 -34.94 52.75
N THR A 165 2.58 -35.51 53.70
CA THR A 165 1.24 -35.02 54.04
C THR A 165 1.42 -33.60 54.58
N PRO A 166 0.76 -32.60 53.98
CA PRO A 166 1.01 -31.22 54.39
C PRO A 166 0.51 -31.02 55.82
N LEU A 167 1.35 -30.43 56.67
CA LEU A 167 0.96 -30.00 58.00
C LEU A 167 1.25 -28.51 58.11
N THR A 168 0.18 -27.71 58.17
CA THR A 168 0.29 -26.29 58.47
C THR A 168 0.51 -26.12 59.96
N VAL A 169 1.69 -25.64 60.33
CA VAL A 169 2.10 -25.44 61.70
C VAL A 169 2.10 -23.95 62.00
N ALA A 170 1.36 -23.53 63.02
CA ALA A 170 1.37 -22.18 63.55
C ALA A 170 1.95 -22.18 64.98
N THR A 171 3.00 -21.41 65.20
CA THR A 171 3.64 -21.25 66.49
C THR A 171 3.40 -19.84 67.02
N LEU A 172 2.91 -19.79 68.25
CA LEU A 172 2.69 -18.58 69.02
C LEU A 172 3.62 -18.58 70.24
N ALA A 173 4.53 -17.62 70.30
CA ALA A 173 5.41 -17.42 71.45
C ALA A 173 5.23 -15.99 71.99
N THR A 174 5.09 -15.87 73.31
CA THR A 174 4.83 -14.57 73.96
C THR A 174 6.00 -14.22 74.87
N LEU A 175 6.65 -13.09 74.58
CA LEU A 175 7.84 -12.61 75.29
C LEU A 175 7.52 -11.28 76.01
N PRO A 176 7.68 -11.15 77.33
CA PRO A 176 7.44 -9.89 78.04
C PRO A 176 8.36 -8.76 77.55
N VAL A 177 7.81 -7.56 77.29
CA VAL A 177 8.60 -6.41 76.81
C VAL A 177 9.62 -5.94 77.85
N GLU A 178 9.30 -6.08 79.14
CA GLU A 178 10.18 -5.68 80.25
C GLU A 178 11.48 -6.51 80.29
N ASN A 179 11.43 -7.78 79.86
CA ASN A 179 12.53 -8.72 79.96
C ASN A 179 13.24 -8.93 78.61
N PHE A 180 12.57 -8.68 77.47
CA PHE A 180 13.12 -8.96 76.13
C PHE A 180 13.19 -7.69 75.28
N THR A 181 14.40 -7.31 74.88
CA THR A 181 14.65 -6.20 73.96
C THR A 181 15.28 -6.69 72.65
N ASN A 182 15.10 -5.93 71.56
CA ASN A 182 15.67 -6.25 70.24
C ASN A 182 15.29 -7.65 69.71
N VAL A 183 14.03 -8.05 69.88
CA VAL A 183 13.51 -9.34 69.39
C VAL A 183 13.48 -9.35 67.86
N LYS A 184 14.14 -10.35 67.26
CA LYS A 184 14.15 -10.60 65.82
C LYS A 184 13.81 -12.06 65.56
N VAL A 185 13.12 -12.30 64.44
CA VAL A 185 12.76 -13.65 63.99
C VAL A 185 13.22 -13.87 62.55
N ASN A 186 13.66 -15.08 62.21
CA ASN A 186 14.07 -15.46 60.84
C ASN A 186 12.87 -15.57 59.87
N GLY A 187 11.66 -15.71 60.41
CA GLY A 187 10.40 -15.72 59.69
C GLY A 187 9.24 -15.45 60.63
N GLY A 188 8.07 -15.15 60.07
CA GLY A 188 6.87 -14.81 60.84
C GLY A 188 6.76 -13.31 61.20
N LYS A 189 5.86 -13.00 62.13
CA LYS A 189 5.53 -11.63 62.52
C LYS A 189 5.68 -11.46 64.03
N VAL A 190 6.35 -10.38 64.44
CA VAL A 190 6.38 -9.92 65.83
C VAL A 190 5.35 -8.80 65.99
N ILE A 191 4.44 -8.94 66.95
CA ILE A 191 3.40 -7.98 67.27
C ILE A 191 3.61 -7.55 68.72
N ASN A 192 3.70 -6.25 68.98
CA ASN A 192 3.76 -5.71 70.33
C ASN A 192 2.35 -5.23 70.74
N ASP A 193 1.82 -5.74 71.85
CA ASP A 193 0.50 -5.39 72.38
C ASP A 193 0.54 -4.34 73.51
N GLY A 194 1.73 -3.82 73.83
CA GLY A 194 2.00 -2.89 74.92
C GLY A 194 2.76 -3.53 76.08
N ASN A 195 2.45 -4.80 76.41
CA ASN A 195 3.05 -5.51 77.54
C ASN A 195 3.91 -6.71 77.09
N ASN A 196 3.56 -7.32 75.95
CA ASN A 196 4.22 -8.49 75.40
C ASN A 196 4.56 -8.32 73.91
N GLN A 197 5.62 -8.97 73.49
CA GLN A 197 5.97 -9.25 72.10
C GLN A 197 5.46 -10.64 71.74
N ILE A 198 4.40 -10.69 70.94
CA ILE A 198 3.78 -11.90 70.43
C ILE A 198 4.42 -12.23 69.08
N ILE A 199 5.04 -13.40 69.00
CA ILE A 199 5.63 -13.96 67.79
C ILE A 199 4.63 -14.94 67.20
N THR A 200 4.20 -14.71 65.97
CA THR A 200 3.41 -15.66 65.19
C THR A 200 4.22 -16.14 64.00
N PHE A 201 4.44 -17.44 63.93
CA PHE A 201 5.18 -18.10 62.85
C PHE A 201 4.31 -19.18 62.22
N ILE A 202 4.23 -19.20 60.89
CA ILE A 202 3.51 -20.25 60.16
C ILE A 202 4.51 -20.90 59.20
N ASN A 203 4.58 -22.22 59.23
CA ASN A 203 5.36 -23.01 58.28
C ASN A 203 4.63 -24.31 57.89
N MET A 204 5.15 -24.96 56.85
CA MET A 204 4.67 -26.25 56.34
C MET A 204 5.87 -27.21 56.16
N PRO A 205 6.27 -27.92 57.22
CA PRO A 205 7.46 -28.77 57.16
C PRO A 205 7.31 -29.91 56.13
N GLY A 206 8.33 -30.13 55.30
CA GLY A 206 8.33 -31.15 54.23
C GLY A 206 7.78 -30.68 52.87
N LEU A 207 7.21 -29.48 52.76
CA LEU A 207 6.63 -28.97 51.51
C LEU A 207 7.69 -28.72 50.43
N LYS A 208 8.84 -28.13 50.79
CA LYS A 208 9.94 -27.84 49.86
C LYS A 208 10.50 -29.12 49.23
N GLU A 209 10.68 -30.16 50.04
CA GLU A 209 11.14 -31.47 49.61
C GLU A 209 10.13 -32.15 48.69
N SER A 210 8.84 -32.13 49.05
CA SER A 210 7.75 -32.69 48.25
C SER A 210 7.73 -32.10 46.83
N LEU A 211 7.90 -30.78 46.70
CA LEU A 211 7.87 -30.06 45.42
C LEU A 211 9.18 -30.14 44.62
N SER A 212 10.24 -30.77 45.15
CA SER A 212 11.55 -30.86 44.48
C SER A 212 12.11 -29.49 44.03
N LEU A 213 11.82 -28.42 44.76
CA LEU A 213 12.18 -27.06 44.36
C LEU A 213 13.68 -26.81 44.49
N LYS A 214 14.30 -26.26 43.44
CA LYS A 214 15.67 -25.71 43.51
C LYS A 214 15.68 -24.47 44.42
N ASP A 215 16.80 -24.23 45.10
CA ASP A 215 16.96 -23.06 45.97
C ASP A 215 16.68 -21.74 45.22
N GLY A 216 15.82 -20.89 45.80
CA GLY A 216 15.48 -19.56 45.28
C GLY A 216 14.11 -19.40 44.60
N VAL A 217 13.38 -20.48 44.33
CA VAL A 217 12.05 -20.40 43.67
C VAL A 217 10.93 -20.00 44.64
N LEU A 218 10.97 -20.50 45.88
CA LEU A 218 10.00 -20.18 46.94
C LEU A 218 10.71 -20.19 48.30
N ASN A 219 10.67 -19.07 49.04
CA ASN A 219 11.37 -18.93 50.31
C ASN A 219 10.41 -19.11 51.51
N ILE A 220 10.15 -20.36 51.87
CA ILE A 220 9.35 -20.72 53.05
C ILE A 220 10.33 -21.10 54.18
N PRO A 221 10.37 -20.38 55.31
CA PRO A 221 11.23 -20.74 56.44
C PRO A 221 10.84 -22.10 57.02
N GLU A 222 11.79 -23.02 57.17
CA GLU A 222 11.53 -24.38 57.67
C GLU A 222 11.58 -24.48 59.21
N ASN A 223 12.25 -23.54 59.87
CA ASN A 223 12.40 -23.45 61.32
C ASN A 223 12.14 -22.02 61.80
N LEU A 224 11.82 -21.88 63.09
CA LEU A 224 11.70 -20.59 63.76
C LEU A 224 12.95 -20.33 64.59
N GLU A 225 13.65 -19.23 64.30
CA GLU A 225 14.76 -18.72 65.10
C GLU A 225 14.39 -17.37 65.66
N ILE A 226 14.37 -17.26 66.99
CA ILE A 226 14.11 -16.04 67.75
C ILE A 226 15.44 -15.60 68.35
N THR A 227 15.86 -14.36 68.10
CA THR A 227 17.03 -13.75 68.74
C THR A 227 16.59 -12.52 69.52
N ALA A 228 17.07 -12.35 70.75
CA ALA A 228 16.71 -11.22 71.59
C ALA A 228 17.80 -10.95 72.61
N LYS A 229 17.91 -9.71 73.09
CA LYS A 229 18.62 -9.42 74.33
C LYS A 229 17.65 -9.59 75.49
N VAL A 230 18.01 -10.45 76.45
CA VAL A 230 17.16 -10.76 77.60
C VAL A 230 17.76 -10.24 78.91
N GLU A 231 16.91 -9.72 79.79
CA GLU A 231 17.18 -9.40 81.18
C GLU A 231 16.19 -10.17 82.07
N ASP A 232 16.70 -10.89 83.08
CA ASP A 232 15.91 -11.78 83.97
C ASP A 232 14.96 -12.71 83.20
N PHE A 233 15.51 -13.65 82.41
CA PHE A 233 14.71 -14.50 81.51
C PHE A 233 13.51 -15.16 82.21
N SER A 234 12.32 -14.90 81.65
CA SER A 234 11.07 -15.56 81.99
C SER A 234 10.20 -15.64 80.74
N MET A 235 9.61 -16.80 80.46
CA MET A 235 8.89 -17.02 79.20
C MET A 235 7.58 -17.77 79.42
N SER A 236 6.52 -17.22 78.84
CA SER A 236 5.22 -17.90 78.75
C SER A 236 5.30 -19.15 77.88
N PRO A 237 4.45 -20.15 78.11
CA PRO A 237 4.34 -21.32 77.24
C PRO A 237 4.24 -20.95 75.75
N MET A 238 5.01 -21.65 74.91
CA MET A 238 4.79 -21.63 73.47
C MET A 238 3.59 -22.50 73.14
N MET A 239 2.70 -21.98 72.31
CA MET A 239 1.58 -22.73 71.75
C MET A 239 1.91 -23.05 70.30
N ILE A 240 1.93 -24.34 69.95
CA ILE A 240 2.19 -24.81 68.60
C ILE A 240 0.96 -25.58 68.15
N THR A 241 0.28 -25.08 67.12
CA THR A 241 -0.85 -25.78 66.52
C THR A 241 -0.45 -26.34 65.17
N ALA A 242 -0.82 -27.58 64.86
CA ALA A 242 -0.63 -28.17 63.54
C ALA A 242 -1.94 -28.73 63.00
N THR A 243 -2.22 -28.51 61.73
CA THR A 243 -3.39 -29.06 61.03
C THR A 243 -2.99 -29.54 59.64
N PRO A 244 -3.56 -30.66 59.15
CA PRO A 244 -3.40 -31.07 57.77
C PRO A 244 -4.11 -30.15 56.79
N GLU A 245 -5.00 -29.27 57.27
CA GLU A 245 -5.69 -28.28 56.45
C GLU A 245 -4.69 -27.26 55.87
N LEU A 246 -4.76 -27.08 54.55
CA LEU A 246 -3.97 -26.09 53.83
C LEU A 246 -4.64 -24.70 53.97
N LEU A 247 -3.88 -23.69 54.41
CA LEU A 247 -4.36 -22.31 54.55
C LEU A 247 -4.27 -21.48 53.24
N ILE A 248 -4.14 -22.13 52.07
CA ILE A 248 -3.86 -21.45 50.79
C ILE A 248 -4.93 -21.83 49.76
N GLU A 249 -5.93 -20.95 49.57
CA GLU A 249 -6.97 -21.10 48.54
C GLU A 249 -6.40 -21.00 47.09
N ASP A 250 -5.25 -20.35 46.91
CA ASP A 250 -4.65 -20.07 45.59
C ASP A 250 -4.01 -21.29 44.89
N ILE A 251 -3.79 -22.41 45.60
CA ILE A 251 -3.14 -23.60 45.02
C ILE A 251 -4.12 -24.40 44.14
N GLU A 252 -5.44 -24.29 44.36
CA GLU A 252 -6.45 -24.98 43.55
C GLU A 252 -6.68 -24.34 42.16
N GLY A 253 -6.14 -23.14 41.91
CA GLY A 253 -6.40 -22.32 40.71
C GLY A 253 -5.50 -22.54 39.48
N ILE A 254 -4.39 -23.27 39.57
CA ILE A 254 -3.46 -23.46 38.44
C ILE A 254 -3.98 -24.60 37.55
N LYS A 255 -4.63 -24.28 36.41
CA LYS A 255 -5.38 -25.29 35.62
C LYS A 255 -4.96 -25.60 34.18
N SER A 256 -4.21 -24.80 33.43
CA SER A 256 -3.78 -25.28 32.10
C SER A 256 -2.59 -24.54 31.50
N VAL A 257 -1.54 -25.30 31.31
CA VAL A 257 -0.34 -24.94 30.54
C VAL A 257 -0.61 -25.05 29.02
N ASP A 258 -1.58 -25.89 28.64
CA ASP A 258 -1.90 -26.22 27.26
C ASP A 258 -2.55 -25.04 26.51
N GLU A 259 -3.37 -24.23 27.19
CA GLU A 259 -4.00 -23.03 26.60
C GLU A 259 -2.96 -21.98 26.17
N LEU A 260 -1.84 -21.91 26.90
CA LEU A 260 -0.72 -21.04 26.56
C LEU A 260 -0.01 -21.51 25.28
N ILE A 261 0.14 -22.83 25.11
CA ILE A 261 0.74 -23.43 23.90
C ILE A 261 -0.14 -23.20 22.68
N GLU A 262 -1.44 -23.44 22.81
CA GLU A 262 -2.39 -23.16 21.72
C GLU A 262 -2.37 -21.70 21.28
N SER A 263 -2.18 -20.78 22.22
CA SER A 263 -2.09 -19.35 21.94
C SER A 263 -0.80 -18.99 21.19
N ILE A 264 0.32 -19.64 21.53
CA ILE A 264 1.60 -19.48 20.83
C ILE A 264 1.54 -20.08 19.41
N ASP A 265 0.86 -21.21 19.24
CA ASP A 265 0.64 -21.83 17.93
C ASP A 265 -0.22 -20.94 17.02
N LYS A 266 -1.32 -20.39 17.54
CA LYS A 266 -2.13 -19.41 16.80
C LYS A 266 -1.33 -18.17 16.41
N LEU A 267 -0.42 -17.72 17.27
CA LEU A 267 0.46 -16.59 16.98
C LEU A 267 1.51 -16.93 15.90
N GLN A 268 2.05 -18.16 15.91
CA GLN A 268 2.93 -18.67 14.85
C GLN A 268 2.19 -18.71 13.50
N ASP A 269 0.99 -19.28 13.46
CA ASP A 269 0.18 -19.34 12.24
C ASP A 269 -0.16 -17.94 11.70
N ALA A 270 -0.53 -17.02 12.59
CA ALA A 270 -0.83 -15.64 12.22
C ALA A 270 0.41 -14.91 11.68
N SER A 271 1.58 -15.11 12.30
CA SER A 271 2.84 -14.50 11.83
C SER A 271 3.32 -15.11 10.52
N SER A 272 3.14 -16.42 10.29
CA SER A 272 3.43 -17.06 9.01
C SER A 272 2.57 -16.47 7.87
N LYS A 273 1.26 -16.37 8.07
CA LYS A 273 0.35 -15.72 7.11
C LYS A 273 0.74 -14.26 6.82
N LEU A 274 1.21 -13.53 7.83
CA LEU A 274 1.69 -12.16 7.64
C LEU A 274 2.96 -12.10 6.79
N VAL A 275 3.88 -13.08 6.95
CA VAL A 275 5.06 -13.22 6.08
C VAL A 275 4.64 -13.49 4.63
N GLU A 276 3.74 -14.43 4.39
CA GLU A 276 3.23 -14.75 3.04
C GLU A 276 2.53 -13.53 2.39
N GLY A 277 1.73 -12.80 3.16
CA GLY A 277 1.06 -11.59 2.71
C GLY A 277 2.04 -10.47 2.33
N THR A 278 3.07 -10.26 3.15
CA THR A 278 4.11 -9.26 2.87
C THR A 278 5.03 -9.66 1.73
N GLU A 279 5.29 -10.96 1.53
CA GLU A 279 5.99 -11.47 0.35
C GLU A 279 5.22 -11.18 -0.93
N THR A 280 3.92 -11.50 -0.93
CA THR A 280 3.02 -11.27 -2.07
C THR A 280 2.95 -9.78 -2.39
N PHE A 281 2.79 -8.94 -1.37
CA PHE A 281 2.78 -7.49 -1.53
C PHE A 281 4.11 -6.98 -2.12
N SER A 282 5.26 -7.42 -1.61
CA SER A 282 6.58 -7.06 -2.14
C SER A 282 6.73 -7.44 -3.63
N LYS A 283 6.37 -8.68 -4.00
CA LYS A 283 6.42 -9.14 -5.40
C LYS A 283 5.50 -8.31 -6.31
N LYS A 284 4.26 -8.07 -5.89
CA LYS A 284 3.30 -7.27 -6.67
C LYS A 284 3.72 -5.81 -6.80
N GLN A 285 4.34 -5.24 -5.77
CA GLN A 285 4.88 -3.89 -5.83
C GLN A 285 6.08 -3.81 -6.79
N ALA A 286 6.92 -4.85 -6.86
CA ALA A 286 8.02 -4.92 -7.83
C ALA A 286 7.48 -5.04 -9.28
N GLU A 287 6.47 -5.87 -9.52
CA GLU A 287 5.78 -5.95 -10.82
C GLU A 287 5.20 -4.59 -11.23
N PHE A 288 4.53 -3.90 -10.30
CA PHE A 288 3.96 -2.57 -10.51
C PHE A 288 5.03 -1.53 -10.85
N SER A 289 6.18 -1.56 -10.15
CA SER A 289 7.32 -0.68 -10.43
C SER A 289 7.91 -0.90 -11.83
N ASN A 290 8.01 -2.15 -12.27
CA ASN A 290 8.44 -2.48 -13.64
C ASN A 290 7.42 -2.01 -14.69
N GLY A 291 6.12 -2.05 -14.36
CA GLY A 291 5.06 -1.46 -15.17
C GLY A 291 5.28 0.04 -15.43
N PHE A 292 5.66 0.80 -14.40
CA PHE A 292 5.98 2.23 -14.55
C PHE A 292 7.20 2.51 -15.41
N LYS A 293 8.22 1.65 -15.35
CA LYS A 293 9.36 1.76 -16.24
C LYS A 293 8.95 1.62 -17.71
N THR A 294 8.10 0.64 -18.01
CA THR A 294 7.57 0.43 -19.37
C THR A 294 6.71 1.62 -19.83
N TYR A 295 5.88 2.15 -18.94
CA TYR A 295 5.09 3.36 -19.20
C TYR A 295 6.00 4.56 -19.52
N TYR A 296 7.03 4.79 -18.72
CA TYR A 296 8.00 5.87 -18.92
C TYR A 296 8.73 5.75 -20.27
N GLU A 297 9.19 4.55 -20.61
CA GLU A 297 9.80 4.27 -21.93
C GLU A 297 8.79 4.55 -23.08
N GLY A 298 7.52 4.19 -22.90
CA GLY A 298 6.45 4.49 -23.84
C GLY A 298 6.22 6.00 -24.04
N VAL A 299 6.17 6.78 -22.95
CA VAL A 299 6.04 8.24 -22.99
C VAL A 299 7.25 8.88 -23.69
N SER A 300 8.46 8.38 -23.44
CA SER A 300 9.67 8.86 -24.09
C SER A 300 9.66 8.61 -25.61
N ARG A 301 9.21 7.42 -26.05
CA ARG A 301 9.02 7.09 -27.47
C ARG A 301 7.95 7.97 -28.12
N PHE A 302 6.82 8.19 -27.45
CA PHE A 302 5.77 9.09 -27.93
C PHE A 302 6.30 10.52 -28.12
N THR A 303 7.04 11.03 -27.14
CA THR A 303 7.65 12.37 -27.17
C THR A 303 8.61 12.52 -28.35
N SER A 304 9.47 11.51 -28.56
CA SER A 304 10.41 11.49 -29.69
C SER A 304 9.67 11.46 -31.04
N GLY A 305 8.68 10.58 -31.19
CA GLY A 305 7.90 10.46 -32.43
C GLY A 305 7.07 11.72 -32.74
N ALA A 306 6.53 12.38 -31.72
CA ALA A 306 5.88 13.67 -31.89
C ALA A 306 6.87 14.76 -32.34
N GLY A 307 8.10 14.77 -31.80
CA GLY A 307 9.16 15.66 -32.24
C GLY A 307 9.46 15.50 -33.73
N GLU A 308 9.63 14.27 -34.20
CA GLU A 308 9.85 13.97 -35.63
C GLU A 308 8.69 14.43 -36.52
N ALA A 309 7.44 14.18 -36.09
CA ALA A 309 6.26 14.62 -36.82
C ALA A 309 6.22 16.15 -36.97
N ILE A 310 6.55 16.87 -35.92
CA ILE A 310 6.54 18.34 -35.93
C ILE A 310 7.67 18.90 -36.79
N ASP A 311 8.85 18.28 -36.77
CA ASP A 311 9.94 18.67 -37.67
C ASP A 311 9.57 18.40 -39.13
N GLY A 312 8.83 17.32 -39.40
CA GLY A 312 8.21 17.04 -40.70
C GLY A 312 7.23 18.13 -41.14
N ILE A 313 6.38 18.60 -40.22
CA ILE A 313 5.45 19.72 -40.46
C ILE A 313 6.21 21.01 -40.77
N GLY A 314 7.31 21.28 -40.07
CA GLY A 314 8.19 22.42 -40.35
C GLY A 314 8.74 22.38 -41.77
N LYS A 315 9.31 21.24 -42.20
CA LYS A 315 9.80 21.05 -43.58
C LYS A 315 8.68 21.22 -44.62
N ALA A 316 7.47 20.74 -44.33
CA ALA A 316 6.33 20.93 -45.21
C ALA A 316 5.95 22.41 -45.33
N ALA A 317 5.93 23.16 -44.23
CA ALA A 317 5.67 24.59 -44.22
C ALA A 317 6.68 25.38 -45.05
N ASP A 318 7.97 25.04 -44.95
CA ASP A 318 9.03 25.66 -45.76
C ASP A 318 8.83 25.40 -47.26
N ASN A 319 8.51 24.15 -47.63
CA ASN A 319 8.26 23.77 -49.01
C ASN A 319 6.99 24.44 -49.57
N LEU A 320 5.95 24.62 -48.76
CA LEU A 320 4.76 25.37 -49.14
C LEU A 320 5.08 26.85 -49.35
N GLY A 321 5.97 27.43 -48.55
CA GLY A 321 6.49 28.77 -48.77
C GLY A 321 7.18 28.90 -50.13
N LYS A 322 8.06 27.96 -50.48
CA LYS A 322 8.74 27.93 -51.79
C LYS A 322 7.75 27.74 -52.95
N LEU A 323 6.74 26.88 -52.77
CA LEU A 323 5.70 26.66 -53.77
C LEU A 323 4.90 27.95 -54.01
N SER A 324 4.44 28.61 -52.94
CA SER A 324 3.70 29.88 -53.00
C SER A 324 4.51 30.98 -53.69
N GLU A 325 5.81 31.11 -53.37
CA GLU A 325 6.69 32.07 -54.02
C GLU A 325 6.90 31.73 -55.51
N GLY A 326 7.13 30.45 -55.82
CA GLY A 326 7.31 29.96 -57.19
C GLY A 326 6.08 30.21 -58.07
N THR A 327 4.88 29.92 -57.57
CA THR A 327 3.64 30.14 -58.31
C THR A 327 3.29 31.62 -58.43
N SER A 328 3.63 32.45 -57.44
CA SER A 328 3.52 33.91 -57.55
C SER A 328 4.41 34.46 -58.68
N LYS A 329 5.67 34.00 -58.75
CA LYS A 329 6.60 34.39 -59.83
C LYS A 329 6.10 33.92 -61.21
N LEU A 330 5.58 32.69 -61.29
CA LEU A 330 4.99 32.16 -62.52
C LEU A 330 3.80 33.00 -62.97
N SER A 331 2.90 33.36 -62.04
CA SER A 331 1.75 34.22 -62.31
C SER A 331 2.15 35.57 -62.90
N LEU A 332 3.08 36.28 -62.24
CA LEU A 332 3.61 37.56 -62.73
C LEU A 332 4.27 37.42 -64.12
N GLY A 333 5.05 36.37 -64.34
CA GLY A 333 5.67 36.12 -65.64
C GLY A 333 4.65 35.85 -66.75
N LEU A 334 3.55 35.17 -66.44
CA LEU A 334 2.46 34.91 -67.39
C LEU A 334 1.65 36.17 -67.70
N GLU A 335 1.44 37.05 -66.73
CA GLU A 335 0.82 38.36 -66.94
C GLU A 335 1.68 39.23 -67.86
N GLU A 336 2.99 39.29 -67.62
CA GLU A 336 3.95 40.00 -68.49
C GLU A 336 3.97 39.41 -69.90
N PHE A 337 4.05 38.07 -70.02
CA PHE A 337 4.00 37.37 -71.30
C PHE A 337 2.70 37.69 -72.07
N GLY A 338 1.55 37.63 -71.40
CA GLY A 338 0.26 37.99 -71.99
C GLY A 338 0.22 39.44 -72.48
N SER A 339 0.82 40.37 -71.73
CA SER A 339 0.98 41.77 -72.16
C SER A 339 1.82 41.89 -73.44
N LYS A 340 2.94 41.18 -73.52
CA LYS A 340 3.81 41.19 -74.71
C LYS A 340 3.15 40.56 -75.93
N VAL A 341 2.33 39.52 -75.74
CA VAL A 341 1.51 38.95 -76.82
C VAL A 341 0.46 39.95 -77.32
N ASN A 342 -0.14 40.75 -76.44
CA ASN A 342 -1.05 41.83 -76.85
C ASN A 342 -0.31 42.92 -77.64
N GLU A 343 0.88 43.33 -77.21
CA GLU A 343 1.73 44.28 -77.95
C GLU A 343 2.05 43.77 -79.36
N PHE A 344 2.46 42.50 -79.48
CA PHE A 344 2.69 41.84 -80.77
C PHE A 344 1.44 41.85 -81.64
N THR A 345 0.30 41.49 -81.06
CA THR A 345 -1.00 41.45 -81.75
C THR A 345 -1.43 42.83 -82.27
N ASN A 346 -1.21 43.87 -81.48
CA ASN A 346 -1.44 45.27 -81.90
C ASN A 346 -0.50 45.69 -83.04
N GLY A 347 0.74 45.19 -83.05
CA GLY A 347 1.68 45.38 -84.15
C GLY A 347 1.19 44.74 -85.45
N ILE A 348 0.70 43.50 -85.38
CA ILE A 348 0.09 42.80 -86.52
C ILE A 348 -1.14 43.56 -87.03
N GLU A 349 -1.99 44.08 -86.14
CA GLU A 349 -3.14 44.88 -86.53
C GLU A 349 -2.74 46.10 -87.36
N LYS A 350 -1.70 46.83 -86.96
CA LYS A 350 -1.15 47.96 -87.75
C LYS A 350 -0.68 47.53 -89.14
N ILE A 351 -0.02 46.36 -89.25
CA ILE A 351 0.41 45.81 -90.53
C ILE A 351 -0.80 45.48 -91.41
N THR A 352 -1.83 44.84 -90.85
CA THR A 352 -3.05 44.52 -91.60
C THR A 352 -3.78 45.76 -92.09
N SER A 353 -3.93 46.80 -91.26
CA SER A 353 -4.55 48.07 -91.67
C SER A 353 -3.72 48.81 -92.72
N SER A 354 -2.38 48.75 -92.64
CA SER A 354 -1.51 49.33 -93.67
C SER A 354 -1.60 48.54 -94.98
N THR A 355 -1.76 47.22 -94.90
CA THR A 355 -1.96 46.36 -96.07
C THR A 355 -3.29 46.66 -96.75
N ASP A 356 -4.36 46.95 -96.00
CA ASP A 356 -5.64 47.41 -96.56
C ASP A 356 -5.49 48.69 -97.37
N ALA A 357 -4.79 49.69 -96.83
CA ALA A 357 -4.51 50.94 -97.56
C ALA A 357 -3.69 50.71 -98.84
N LEU A 358 -2.75 49.76 -98.82
CA LEU A 358 -1.96 49.39 -100.00
C LEU A 358 -2.81 48.65 -101.04
N ILE A 359 -3.72 47.76 -100.63
CA ILE A 359 -4.67 47.09 -101.52
C ILE A 359 -5.55 48.14 -102.23
N ASP A 360 -6.07 49.11 -101.49
CA ASP A 360 -6.88 50.20 -102.06
C ASP A 360 -6.10 51.03 -103.08
N GLY A 361 -4.86 51.42 -102.75
CA GLY A 361 -3.98 52.13 -103.68
C GLY A 361 -3.65 51.30 -104.94
N GLN A 362 -3.41 50.01 -104.78
CA GLN A 362 -3.11 49.11 -105.89
C GLN A 362 -4.33 48.87 -106.79
N ASN A 363 -5.54 48.85 -106.22
CA ASN A 363 -6.79 48.82 -106.99
C ASN A 363 -6.96 50.10 -107.83
N GLN A 364 -6.58 51.28 -107.31
CA GLN A 364 -6.58 52.52 -108.09
C GLN A 364 -5.58 52.46 -109.25
N VAL A 365 -4.36 51.95 -109.02
CA VAL A 365 -3.36 51.74 -110.08
C VAL A 365 -3.88 50.80 -111.16
N LYS A 366 -4.48 49.66 -110.77
CA LYS A 366 -5.11 48.72 -111.71
C LYS A 366 -6.19 49.41 -112.54
N GLY A 367 -7.07 50.19 -111.91
CA GLY A 367 -8.11 50.95 -112.61
C GLY A 367 -7.54 51.95 -113.63
N GLY A 368 -6.47 52.66 -113.29
CA GLY A 368 -5.78 53.57 -114.21
C GLY A 368 -5.12 52.85 -115.39
N ILE A 369 -4.55 51.66 -115.17
CA ILE A 369 -4.00 50.81 -116.25
C ILE A 369 -5.12 50.36 -117.20
N GLU A 370 -6.27 49.95 -116.67
CA GLU A 370 -7.43 49.55 -117.47
C GLU A 370 -7.97 50.71 -118.33
N GLN A 371 -8.03 51.92 -117.77
CA GLN A 371 -8.38 53.13 -118.52
C GLN A 371 -7.37 53.45 -119.65
N ASN A 372 -6.07 53.36 -119.36
CA ASN A 372 -5.03 53.59 -120.37
C ASN A 372 -5.06 52.54 -121.49
N LEU A 373 -5.34 51.28 -121.15
CA LEU A 373 -5.48 50.22 -122.15
C LEU A 373 -6.66 50.50 -123.07
N GLN A 374 -7.81 50.89 -122.51
CA GLN A 374 -8.99 51.29 -123.29
C GLN A 374 -8.70 52.51 -124.20
N GLY A 375 -7.96 53.50 -123.69
CA GLY A 375 -7.51 54.66 -124.45
C GLY A 375 -6.58 54.29 -125.62
N ALA A 376 -5.61 53.40 -125.38
CA ALA A 376 -4.71 52.90 -126.40
C ALA A 376 -5.46 52.14 -127.51
N THR A 377 -6.39 51.26 -127.14
CA THR A 377 -7.25 50.56 -128.10
C THR A 377 -8.10 51.53 -128.93
N THR A 378 -8.68 52.55 -128.29
CA THR A 378 -9.46 53.59 -128.99
C THR A 378 -8.59 54.36 -129.99
N LEU A 379 -7.37 54.74 -129.60
CA LEU A 379 -6.42 55.42 -130.50
C LEU A 379 -6.00 54.54 -131.67
N LYS A 380 -5.78 53.24 -131.42
CA LYS A 380 -5.45 52.25 -132.45
C LYS A 380 -6.56 52.16 -133.50
N GLU A 381 -7.81 52.05 -133.06
CA GLU A 381 -8.98 52.06 -133.94
C GLU A 381 -9.06 53.34 -134.77
N LYS A 382 -8.89 54.52 -134.16
CA LYS A 382 -8.91 55.80 -134.88
C LYS A 382 -7.76 55.92 -135.89
N LYS A 383 -6.56 55.44 -135.56
CA LYS A 383 -5.43 55.50 -136.48
C LYS A 383 -5.61 54.56 -137.67
N ASN A 384 -6.18 53.38 -137.46
CA ASN A 384 -6.55 52.48 -138.56
C ASN A 384 -7.55 53.13 -139.53
N LEU A 385 -8.55 53.85 -139.01
CA LEU A 385 -9.48 54.62 -139.86
C LEU A 385 -8.77 55.73 -140.66
N GLU A 386 -7.80 56.43 -140.05
CA GLU A 386 -6.98 57.43 -140.76
C GLU A 386 -6.17 56.79 -141.89
N LEU A 387 -5.55 55.62 -141.65
CA LEU A 387 -4.81 54.88 -142.67
C LEU A 387 -5.72 54.42 -143.83
N GLN A 388 -6.93 53.97 -143.53
CA GLN A 388 -7.94 53.66 -144.55
C GLN A 388 -8.31 54.89 -145.40
N GLY A 389 -8.50 56.06 -144.77
CA GLY A 389 -8.73 57.31 -145.51
C GLY A 389 -7.54 57.71 -146.39
N LEU A 390 -6.31 57.40 -145.98
CA LEU A 390 -5.10 57.59 -146.80
C LEU A 390 -5.00 56.57 -147.95
N ASP A 391 -5.53 55.36 -147.79
CA ASP A 391 -5.71 54.41 -148.90
C ASP A 391 -6.68 54.96 -149.95
N GLU A 392 -7.84 55.46 -149.53
CA GLU A 392 -8.84 56.07 -150.42
C GLU A 392 -8.30 57.31 -151.16
N LEU A 393 -7.52 58.15 -150.46
CA LEU A 393 -6.86 59.31 -151.07
C LEU A 393 -5.79 58.89 -152.09
N ASN A 394 -5.06 57.81 -151.80
CA ASN A 394 -4.08 57.25 -152.73
C ASN A 394 -4.76 56.75 -154.01
N ASP A 395 -5.89 56.04 -153.88
CA ASP A 395 -6.66 55.55 -155.01
C ASP A 395 -7.18 56.70 -155.88
N SER A 396 -7.71 57.75 -155.25
CA SER A 396 -8.11 58.98 -155.95
C SER A 396 -6.93 59.64 -156.70
N THR A 397 -5.72 59.58 -156.12
CA THR A 397 -4.48 60.09 -156.74
C THR A 397 -4.08 59.23 -157.95
N VAL A 398 -4.28 57.92 -157.90
CA VAL A 398 -4.08 57.00 -159.03
C VAL A 398 -5.07 57.29 -160.17
N GLU A 399 -6.32 57.64 -159.85
CA GLU A 399 -7.27 58.09 -160.89
C GLU A 399 -6.84 59.42 -161.54
N LEU A 400 -6.27 60.37 -160.78
CA LEU A 400 -5.69 61.60 -161.33
C LEU A 400 -4.52 61.33 -162.28
N GLU A 401 -3.71 60.28 -162.06
CA GLU A 401 -2.68 59.87 -163.01
C GLU A 401 -3.24 59.46 -164.36
N LYS A 402 -4.41 58.79 -164.37
CA LYS A 402 -5.09 58.44 -165.62
C LYS A 402 -5.54 59.70 -166.37
N VAL A 403 -6.04 60.70 -165.65
CA VAL A 403 -6.40 62.01 -166.23
C VAL A 403 -5.17 62.71 -166.79
N ALA A 404 -4.06 62.77 -166.05
CA ALA A 404 -2.80 63.35 -166.51
C ALA A 404 -2.29 62.66 -167.79
N LYS A 405 -2.39 61.32 -167.85
CA LYS A 405 -2.03 60.50 -169.02
C LYS A 405 -2.95 60.74 -170.22
N ALA A 406 -4.24 60.98 -170.01
CA ALA A 406 -5.16 61.35 -171.08
C ALA A 406 -4.84 62.76 -171.63
N LEU A 407 -4.56 63.72 -170.74
CA LEU A 407 -4.20 65.10 -171.12
C LEU A 407 -2.88 65.17 -171.88
N SER A 408 -1.92 64.28 -171.62
CA SER A 408 -0.64 64.23 -172.34
C SER A 408 -0.77 63.84 -173.81
N GLN A 409 -1.94 63.34 -174.24
CA GLN A 409 -2.22 63.00 -175.64
C GLN A 409 -2.77 64.20 -176.43
N VAL A 410 -3.04 65.34 -175.78
CA VAL A 410 -3.55 66.57 -176.42
C VAL A 410 -2.38 67.57 -176.62
N PRO A 411 -2.08 67.98 -177.87
CA PRO A 411 -0.96 68.91 -178.15
C PRO A 411 -1.14 70.28 -177.47
N GLY A 412 -0.08 70.83 -176.89
CA GLY A 412 -0.06 72.16 -176.25
C GLY A 412 -0.28 72.16 -174.73
N ASN A 413 -0.51 70.99 -174.13
CA ASN A 413 -0.76 70.83 -172.68
C ASN A 413 0.47 70.35 -171.88
N GLU A 414 1.66 70.28 -172.50
CA GLU A 414 2.86 69.63 -171.94
C GLU A 414 3.27 70.24 -170.59
N ALA A 415 3.21 71.57 -170.46
CA ALA A 415 3.54 72.29 -169.23
C ALA A 415 2.53 72.00 -168.10
N MET A 416 1.24 71.90 -168.42
CA MET A 416 0.19 71.59 -167.46
C MET A 416 0.30 70.15 -166.95
N VAL A 417 0.56 69.20 -167.85
CA VAL A 417 0.78 67.78 -167.49
C VAL A 417 2.01 67.63 -166.60
N ALA A 418 3.11 68.34 -166.90
CA ALA A 418 4.30 68.33 -166.06
C ALA A 418 3.99 68.81 -164.64
N GLN A 419 3.25 69.92 -164.48
CA GLN A 419 2.84 70.43 -163.18
C GLN A 419 1.91 69.45 -162.44
N LEU A 420 0.92 68.87 -163.12
CA LEU A 420 0.00 67.90 -162.53
C LEU A 420 0.74 66.64 -162.06
N ASN A 421 1.69 66.14 -162.85
CA ASN A 421 2.54 65.01 -162.46
C ASN A 421 3.41 65.33 -161.24
N MET A 422 3.97 66.54 -161.14
CA MET A 422 4.71 66.94 -159.93
C MET A 422 3.81 66.95 -158.68
N ILE A 423 2.59 67.46 -158.80
CA ILE A 423 1.62 67.47 -157.70
C ILE A 423 1.25 66.04 -157.29
N ILE A 424 0.93 65.18 -158.25
CA ILE A 424 0.63 63.75 -158.01
C ILE A 424 1.81 63.06 -157.30
N GLN A 425 3.03 63.27 -157.77
CA GLN A 425 4.22 62.66 -157.15
C GLN A 425 4.43 63.16 -155.72
N GLY A 426 4.27 64.48 -155.49
CA GLY A 426 4.33 65.05 -154.15
C GLY A 426 3.24 64.50 -153.23
N GLN A 427 2.01 64.34 -153.74
CA GLN A 427 0.89 63.78 -153.00
C GLN A 427 1.12 62.30 -152.65
N LYS A 428 1.60 61.48 -153.60
CA LYS A 428 1.97 60.08 -153.34
C LYS A 428 3.07 59.95 -152.30
N GLN A 429 4.11 60.78 -152.39
CA GLN A 429 5.20 60.80 -151.40
C GLN A 429 4.69 61.20 -150.02
N GLY A 430 3.82 62.21 -149.95
CA GLY A 430 3.16 62.64 -148.72
C GLY A 430 2.31 61.52 -148.10
N ILE A 431 1.48 60.86 -148.90
CA ILE A 431 0.65 59.72 -148.45
C ILE A 431 1.53 58.57 -147.96
N ALA A 432 2.56 58.19 -148.71
CA ALA A 432 3.48 57.12 -148.31
C ALA A 432 4.17 57.44 -146.97
N SER A 433 4.61 58.70 -146.79
CA SER A 433 5.23 59.15 -145.54
C SER A 433 4.23 59.11 -144.37
N LEU A 434 2.99 59.55 -144.58
CA LEU A 434 1.93 59.51 -143.58
C LEU A 434 1.54 58.07 -143.22
N LYS A 435 1.44 57.16 -144.20
CA LYS A 435 1.18 55.74 -143.94
C LYS A 435 2.31 55.09 -143.14
N ASN A 436 3.56 55.36 -143.51
CA ASN A 436 4.72 54.85 -142.76
C ASN A 436 4.71 55.35 -141.32
N GLY A 437 4.56 56.67 -141.11
CA GLY A 437 4.44 57.23 -139.77
C GLY A 437 3.24 56.70 -138.99
N GLY A 438 2.13 56.41 -139.67
CA GLY A 438 0.95 55.80 -139.06
C GLY A 438 1.16 54.35 -138.63
N ASN A 439 1.83 53.54 -139.45
CA ASN A 439 2.21 52.17 -139.11
C ASN A 439 3.22 52.13 -137.97
N GLU A 440 4.18 53.04 -137.94
CA GLU A 440 5.12 53.20 -136.82
C GLU A 440 4.38 53.56 -135.52
N PHE A 441 3.40 54.48 -135.60
CA PHE A 441 2.55 54.84 -134.47
C PHE A 441 1.72 53.66 -133.96
N LEU A 442 1.13 52.85 -134.85
CA LEU A 442 0.42 51.63 -134.47
C LEU A 442 1.34 50.61 -133.78
N GLY A 443 2.56 50.41 -134.30
CA GLY A 443 3.55 49.56 -133.64
C GLY A 443 3.98 50.09 -132.26
N GLY A 444 4.00 51.41 -132.09
CA GLY A 444 4.18 52.06 -130.78
C GLY A 444 3.02 51.77 -129.82
N LEU A 445 1.77 51.85 -130.29
CA LEU A 445 0.58 51.51 -129.51
C LEU A 445 0.56 50.05 -129.11
N GLU A 446 0.94 49.13 -130.00
CA GLU A 446 1.01 47.69 -129.67
C GLU A 446 2.01 47.39 -128.55
N LYS A 447 3.18 48.05 -128.59
CA LYS A 447 4.16 47.96 -127.51
C LYS A 447 3.60 48.53 -126.19
N LEU A 448 2.87 49.64 -126.26
CA LEU A 448 2.20 50.23 -125.08
C LEU A 448 1.13 49.29 -124.50
N GLU A 449 0.26 48.72 -125.33
CA GLU A 449 -0.78 47.76 -124.92
C GLU A 449 -0.14 46.51 -124.26
N GLY A 450 0.95 46.00 -124.83
CA GLY A 450 1.72 44.90 -124.26
C GLY A 450 2.32 45.25 -122.89
N GLY A 451 2.95 46.42 -122.76
CA GLY A 451 3.51 46.90 -121.50
C GLY A 451 2.45 47.14 -120.43
N LEU A 452 1.31 47.73 -120.79
CA LEU A 452 0.17 47.93 -119.90
C LEU A 452 -0.42 46.60 -119.43
N SER A 453 -0.57 45.62 -120.33
CA SER A 453 -1.07 44.28 -120.00
C SER A 453 -0.15 43.54 -119.03
N GLN A 454 1.17 43.61 -119.25
CA GLN A 454 2.17 43.05 -118.33
C GLN A 454 2.12 43.75 -116.97
N THR A 455 2.00 45.07 -116.95
CA THR A 455 1.89 45.86 -115.70
C THR A 455 0.60 45.52 -114.96
N LYS A 456 -0.52 45.32 -115.67
CA LYS A 456 -1.78 44.86 -115.09
C LYS A 456 -1.62 43.51 -114.40
N ALA A 457 -1.03 42.52 -115.08
CA ALA A 457 -0.79 41.20 -114.51
C ALA A 457 0.14 41.26 -113.29
N GLY A 458 1.18 42.12 -113.33
CA GLY A 458 2.03 42.39 -112.17
C GLY A 458 1.25 42.99 -111.00
N SER A 459 0.37 43.95 -111.27
CA SER A 459 -0.50 44.58 -110.28
C SER A 459 -1.44 43.57 -109.60
N GLU A 460 -2.03 42.65 -110.36
CA GLU A 460 -2.90 41.59 -109.83
C GLU A 460 -2.15 40.60 -108.94
N LYS A 461 -0.90 40.28 -109.27
CA LYS A 461 -0.04 39.46 -108.40
C LYS A 461 0.27 40.16 -107.08
N VAL A 462 0.54 41.47 -107.11
CA VAL A 462 0.77 42.27 -105.89
C VAL A 462 -0.49 42.29 -105.02
N LEU A 463 -1.66 42.53 -105.61
CA LEU A 463 -2.95 42.47 -104.90
C LEU A 463 -3.17 41.10 -104.23
N SER A 464 -2.92 40.01 -104.95
CA SER A 464 -3.03 38.66 -104.41
C SER A 464 -2.10 38.43 -103.20
N GLY A 465 -0.84 38.83 -103.30
CA GLY A 465 0.12 38.72 -102.20
C GLY A 465 -0.26 39.57 -100.98
N MET A 466 -0.81 40.77 -101.19
CA MET A 466 -1.32 41.60 -100.10
C MET A 466 -2.55 40.98 -99.43
N SER A 467 -3.47 40.37 -100.18
CA SER A 467 -4.60 39.63 -99.61
C SER A 467 -4.13 38.45 -98.74
N GLN A 468 -3.15 37.69 -99.20
CA GLN A 468 -2.55 36.61 -98.41
C GLN A 468 -1.88 37.13 -97.13
N LEU A 469 -1.16 38.25 -97.21
CA LEU A 469 -0.55 38.90 -96.04
C LEU A 469 -1.62 39.34 -95.03
N LYS A 470 -2.74 39.90 -95.50
CA LYS A 470 -3.87 40.28 -94.66
C LYS A 470 -4.48 39.07 -93.94
N GLU A 471 -4.74 37.99 -94.67
CA GLU A 471 -5.27 36.74 -94.11
C GLU A 471 -4.33 36.14 -93.06
N GLY A 472 -3.02 36.08 -93.36
CA GLY A 472 -2.00 35.62 -92.41
C GLY A 472 -1.91 36.50 -91.16
N GLY A 473 -2.03 37.82 -91.32
CA GLY A 473 -2.09 38.77 -90.21
C GLY A 473 -3.33 38.55 -89.33
N ALA A 474 -4.50 38.33 -89.92
CA ALA A 474 -5.71 38.01 -89.18
C ALA A 474 -5.58 36.69 -88.39
N ALA A 475 -4.98 35.66 -89.00
CA ALA A 475 -4.70 34.39 -88.32
C ALA A 475 -3.74 34.57 -87.14
N LEU A 476 -2.65 35.33 -87.31
CA LEU A 476 -1.71 35.66 -86.24
C LEU A 476 -2.36 36.44 -85.10
N LYS A 477 -3.22 37.41 -85.42
CA LYS A 477 -3.99 38.18 -84.42
C LYS A 477 -4.90 37.28 -83.59
N ASN A 478 -5.60 36.34 -84.24
CA ASN A 478 -6.46 35.38 -83.55
C ASN A 478 -5.66 34.44 -82.65
N GLY A 479 -4.56 33.88 -83.16
CA GLY A 479 -3.67 33.01 -82.37
C GLY A 479 -3.04 33.75 -81.17
N GLY A 480 -2.59 34.99 -81.37
CA GLY A 480 -2.10 35.85 -80.29
C GLY A 480 -3.16 36.10 -79.23
N SER A 481 -4.42 36.35 -79.64
CA SER A 481 -5.54 36.52 -78.70
C SER A 481 -5.81 35.26 -77.88
N GLN A 482 -5.73 34.07 -78.49
CA GLN A 482 -5.87 32.79 -77.78
C GLN A 482 -4.73 32.55 -76.79
N ILE A 483 -3.48 32.82 -77.18
CA ILE A 483 -2.31 32.70 -76.29
C ILE A 483 -2.45 33.66 -75.10
N SER A 484 -2.85 34.91 -75.34
CA SER A 484 -3.09 35.91 -74.30
C SER A 484 -4.15 35.46 -73.30
N GLN A 485 -5.27 34.88 -73.77
CA GLN A 485 -6.30 34.32 -72.90
C GLN A 485 -5.80 33.10 -72.10
N GLY A 486 -5.06 32.20 -72.75
CA GLY A 486 -4.46 31.04 -72.09
C GLY A 486 -3.46 31.44 -71.00
N ALA A 487 -2.61 32.44 -71.27
CA ALA A 487 -1.67 33.00 -70.29
C ALA A 487 -2.40 33.59 -69.07
N LYS A 488 -3.50 34.33 -69.27
CA LYS A 488 -4.34 34.84 -68.17
C LYS A 488 -4.96 33.73 -67.34
N ALA A 489 -5.48 32.68 -67.98
CA ALA A 489 -6.06 31.54 -67.26
C ALA A 489 -5.00 30.79 -66.44
N LEU A 490 -3.80 30.59 -67.00
CA LEU A 490 -2.69 29.98 -66.28
C LEU A 490 -2.19 30.84 -65.12
N ALA A 491 -2.15 32.17 -65.28
CA ALA A 491 -1.79 33.10 -64.21
C ALA A 491 -2.81 33.05 -63.06
N ALA A 492 -4.11 33.03 -63.37
CA ALA A 492 -5.17 32.84 -62.38
C ALA A 492 -5.02 31.52 -61.62
N GLY A 493 -4.79 30.41 -62.31
CA GLY A 493 -4.54 29.11 -61.67
C GLY A 493 -3.26 29.10 -60.80
N ALA A 494 -2.20 29.77 -61.24
CA ALA A 494 -0.99 29.92 -60.43
C ALA A 494 -1.25 30.73 -59.15
N ASN A 495 -2.07 31.79 -59.22
CA ASN A 495 -2.52 32.56 -58.05
C ASN A 495 -3.37 31.71 -57.10
N GLU A 496 -4.28 30.87 -57.61
CA GLU A 496 -5.07 29.95 -56.78
C GLU A 496 -4.19 28.96 -56.01
N VAL A 497 -3.20 28.36 -56.68
CA VAL A 497 -2.23 27.46 -56.04
C VAL A 497 -1.38 28.23 -55.02
N SER A 498 -0.96 29.45 -55.33
CA SER A 498 -0.22 30.30 -54.38
C SER A 498 -1.04 30.56 -53.11
N ASN A 499 -2.30 30.96 -53.26
CA ASN A 499 -3.22 31.21 -52.15
C ASN A 499 -3.48 29.95 -51.32
N GLY A 500 -3.70 28.81 -51.98
CA GLY A 500 -3.86 27.51 -51.31
C GLY A 500 -2.61 27.09 -50.54
N ALA A 501 -1.42 27.28 -51.11
CA ALA A 501 -0.16 27.01 -50.44
C ALA A 501 0.05 27.93 -49.23
N THR A 502 -0.31 29.20 -49.33
CA THR A 502 -0.29 30.17 -48.21
C THR A 502 -1.25 29.75 -47.10
N ALA A 503 -2.50 29.41 -47.43
CA ALA A 503 -3.48 28.94 -46.44
C ALA A 503 -3.03 27.66 -45.73
N LEU A 504 -2.45 26.71 -46.47
CA LEU A 504 -1.91 25.48 -45.89
C LEU A 504 -0.69 25.77 -45.01
N LYS A 505 0.18 26.70 -45.42
CA LYS A 505 1.31 27.16 -44.61
C LYS A 505 0.85 27.80 -43.29
N GLU A 506 -0.20 28.62 -43.31
CA GLU A 506 -0.78 29.17 -42.08
C GLU A 506 -1.33 28.07 -41.16
N GLY A 507 -2.00 27.07 -41.74
CA GLY A 507 -2.47 25.89 -41.00
C GLY A 507 -1.33 25.10 -40.36
N THR A 508 -0.23 24.87 -41.09
CA THR A 508 0.95 24.19 -40.56
C THR A 508 1.71 25.04 -39.54
N SER A 509 1.72 26.38 -39.68
CA SER A 509 2.25 27.29 -38.65
C SER A 509 1.45 27.20 -37.36
N LYS A 510 0.11 27.19 -37.41
CA LYS A 510 -0.73 26.97 -36.21
C LYS A 510 -0.44 25.63 -35.53
N LEU A 511 -0.24 24.58 -36.32
CA LEU A 511 0.15 23.27 -35.80
C LEU A 511 1.56 23.29 -35.20
N SER A 512 2.47 24.09 -35.78
CA SER A 512 3.80 24.35 -35.23
C SER A 512 3.73 25.15 -33.93
N ASP A 513 2.85 26.13 -33.78
CA ASP A 513 2.69 26.87 -32.52
C ASP A 513 2.17 25.95 -31.41
N ALA A 514 1.26 25.03 -31.75
CA ALA A 514 0.79 23.98 -30.84
C ALA A 514 1.91 23.02 -30.39
N LYS A 515 3.06 22.96 -31.10
CA LYS A 515 4.27 22.25 -30.67
C LYS A 515 4.70 22.68 -29.29
N THR A 516 4.70 23.98 -29.02
CA THR A 516 5.24 24.50 -27.76
C THR A 516 4.45 23.97 -26.58
N SER A 517 3.11 24.00 -26.69
CA SER A 517 2.21 23.43 -25.68
C SER A 517 2.34 21.91 -25.58
N LEU A 518 2.49 21.21 -26.70
CA LEU A 518 2.69 19.76 -26.72
C LEU A 518 4.01 19.36 -26.05
N ASN A 519 5.11 20.06 -26.37
CA ASN A 519 6.43 19.83 -25.77
C ASN A 519 6.39 20.08 -24.27
N GLU A 520 5.72 21.15 -23.82
CA GLU A 520 5.56 21.44 -22.39
C GLU A 520 4.75 20.34 -21.70
N GLY A 521 3.63 19.91 -22.28
CA GLY A 521 2.83 18.80 -21.76
C GLY A 521 3.59 17.47 -21.73
N GLN A 522 4.41 17.20 -22.75
CA GLN A 522 5.28 16.02 -22.80
C GLN A 522 6.36 16.07 -21.71
N LYS A 523 6.99 17.23 -21.51
CA LYS A 523 7.95 17.44 -20.43
C LYS A 523 7.30 17.18 -19.07
N GLN A 524 6.10 17.71 -18.84
CA GLN A 524 5.35 17.46 -17.61
C GLN A 524 5.01 15.97 -17.43
N LEU A 525 4.65 15.27 -18.51
CA LEU A 525 4.36 13.83 -18.48
C LEU A 525 5.62 13.00 -18.16
N ILE A 526 6.77 13.36 -18.72
CA ILE A 526 8.07 12.74 -18.43
C ILE A 526 8.46 13.00 -16.98
N ASP A 527 8.39 14.26 -16.51
CA ASP A 527 8.75 14.65 -15.15
C ASP A 527 7.83 13.96 -14.11
N GLY A 528 6.53 13.90 -14.37
CA GLY A 528 5.55 13.19 -13.55
C GLY A 528 5.76 11.67 -13.57
N GLY A 529 6.02 11.10 -14.75
CA GLY A 529 6.33 9.67 -14.90
C GLY A 529 7.59 9.27 -14.14
N LYS A 530 8.64 10.10 -14.18
CA LYS A 530 9.87 9.91 -13.40
C LYS A 530 9.60 9.95 -11.90
N THR A 531 8.82 10.94 -11.44
CA THR A 531 8.45 11.05 -10.03
C THR A 531 7.71 9.81 -9.54
N LEU A 532 6.82 9.27 -10.37
CA LEU A 532 6.02 8.09 -10.07
C LEU A 532 6.86 6.81 -10.08
N GLN A 533 7.81 6.69 -11.02
CA GLN A 533 8.82 5.63 -11.02
C GLN A 533 9.65 5.66 -9.73
N ASP A 534 10.23 6.82 -9.38
CA ASP A 534 11.07 6.97 -8.18
C ASP A 534 10.27 6.64 -6.90
N GLY A 535 9.00 7.05 -6.83
CA GLY A 535 8.09 6.72 -5.73
C GLY A 535 7.75 5.23 -5.66
N SER A 536 7.51 4.60 -6.80
CA SER A 536 7.22 3.16 -6.88
C SER A 536 8.44 2.31 -6.50
N GLU A 537 9.64 2.71 -6.89
CA GLU A 537 10.90 2.04 -6.52
C GLU A 537 11.17 2.12 -5.01
N LYS A 538 10.88 3.28 -4.39
CA LYS A 538 10.93 3.44 -2.93
C LYS A 538 9.92 2.55 -2.22
N LEU A 539 8.68 2.48 -2.71
CA LEU A 539 7.65 1.62 -2.12
C LEU A 539 7.99 0.13 -2.28
N ALA A 540 8.54 -0.28 -3.43
CA ALA A 540 9.03 -1.64 -3.66
C ALA A 540 10.15 -2.00 -2.68
N SER A 541 11.10 -1.09 -2.47
CA SER A 541 12.20 -1.28 -1.52
C SER A 541 11.68 -1.40 -0.08
N GLY A 542 10.74 -0.54 0.33
CA GLY A 542 10.12 -0.61 1.65
C GLY A 542 9.26 -1.86 1.87
N ALA A 543 8.57 -2.34 0.82
CA ALA A 543 7.82 -3.60 0.87
C ALA A 543 8.75 -4.80 1.06
N ASP A 544 9.89 -4.82 0.37
CA ASP A 544 10.92 -5.85 0.53
C ASP A 544 11.55 -5.83 1.94
N GLU A 545 11.83 -4.64 2.47
CA GLU A 545 12.31 -4.47 3.85
C GLU A 545 11.27 -4.96 4.88
N LEU A 546 10.00 -4.61 4.70
CA LEU A 546 8.91 -5.09 5.57
C LEU A 546 8.81 -6.61 5.53
N PHE A 547 8.85 -7.23 4.35
CA PHE A 547 8.85 -8.68 4.19
C PHE A 547 10.03 -9.34 4.93
N LYS A 548 11.25 -8.81 4.76
CA LYS A 548 12.45 -9.29 5.46
C LYS A 548 12.30 -9.20 6.98
N ASN A 549 11.79 -8.08 7.49
CA ASN A 549 11.58 -7.87 8.91
C ASN A 549 10.48 -8.76 9.50
N MET A 550 9.38 -8.99 8.76
CA MET A 550 8.34 -9.93 9.20
C MET A 550 8.84 -11.37 9.20
N SER A 551 9.62 -11.75 8.19
CA SER A 551 10.29 -13.06 8.14
C SER A 551 11.21 -13.25 9.35
N LYS A 552 11.97 -12.21 9.71
CA LYS A 552 12.81 -12.22 10.90
C LYS A 552 11.98 -12.31 12.19
N PHE A 553 10.91 -11.54 12.32
CA PHE A 553 10.02 -11.58 13.48
C PHE A 553 9.39 -12.97 13.69
N HIS A 554 8.94 -13.60 12.60
CA HIS A 554 8.42 -14.96 12.62
C HIS A 554 9.50 -15.98 13.01
N ASN A 555 10.60 -16.04 12.24
CA ASN A 555 11.63 -17.07 12.39
C ASN A 555 12.52 -16.91 13.62
N GLU A 556 12.86 -15.67 14.00
CA GLU A 556 13.76 -15.41 15.13
C GLU A 556 13.02 -15.04 16.41
N GLY A 557 11.79 -14.53 16.31
CA GLY A 557 10.98 -14.14 17.46
C GLY A 557 10.01 -15.23 17.87
N ILE A 558 9.00 -15.49 17.03
CA ILE A 558 7.89 -16.38 17.37
C ILE A 558 8.32 -17.85 17.44
N GLU A 559 9.06 -18.34 16.44
CA GLU A 559 9.58 -19.72 16.45
C GLU A 559 10.49 -20.00 17.64
N LYS A 560 11.41 -19.09 17.95
CA LYS A 560 12.28 -19.23 19.13
C LYS A 560 11.48 -19.21 20.43
N MET A 561 10.53 -18.29 20.56
CA MET A 561 9.65 -18.22 21.73
C MET A 561 8.84 -19.51 21.89
N LYS A 562 8.30 -20.08 20.81
CA LYS A 562 7.62 -21.36 20.84
C LYS A 562 8.54 -22.50 21.29
N SER A 563 9.76 -22.54 20.75
CA SER A 563 10.77 -23.53 21.16
C SER A 563 11.13 -23.41 22.66
N GLU A 564 11.37 -22.20 23.15
CA GLU A 564 11.68 -21.96 24.56
C GLU A 564 10.50 -22.25 25.49
N ALA A 565 9.28 -21.87 25.08
CA ALA A 565 8.06 -22.16 25.82
C ALA A 565 7.87 -23.68 25.97
N ASN A 566 7.96 -24.43 24.87
CA ASN A 566 7.86 -25.90 24.89
C ASN A 566 8.92 -26.55 25.80
N ASN A 567 10.17 -26.05 25.77
CA ASN A 567 11.26 -26.60 26.59
C ASN A 567 11.06 -26.38 28.10
N LYS A 568 10.63 -25.19 28.53
CA LYS A 568 10.44 -24.89 29.96
C LYS A 568 9.15 -25.48 30.54
N MET A 569 8.23 -25.90 29.68
CA MET A 569 6.92 -26.37 30.09
C MET A 569 6.93 -27.78 30.69
N GLY A 570 7.86 -28.63 30.25
CA GLY A 570 8.04 -29.98 30.81
C GLY A 570 8.21 -29.96 32.33
N ASP A 571 8.89 -28.92 32.83
CA ASP A 571 9.17 -28.70 34.25
C ASP A 571 7.93 -28.24 35.05
N LEU A 572 7.03 -27.45 34.44
CA LEU A 572 5.82 -26.96 35.11
C LEU A 572 4.75 -28.05 35.29
N SER A 573 4.56 -28.90 34.29
CA SER A 573 3.59 -29.99 34.38
C SER A 573 3.93 -31.00 35.50
N GLU A 574 5.21 -31.21 35.80
CA GLU A 574 5.64 -32.08 36.92
C GLU A 574 5.26 -31.48 38.29
N ILE A 575 5.37 -30.16 38.45
CA ILE A 575 5.01 -29.46 39.69
C ILE A 575 3.48 -29.49 39.91
N ILE A 576 2.68 -29.39 38.85
CA ILE A 576 1.21 -29.43 38.93
C ILE A 576 0.73 -30.82 39.40
N GLU A 577 1.30 -31.91 38.88
CA GLU A 577 0.96 -33.28 39.33
C GLU A 577 1.31 -33.54 40.80
N VAL A 578 2.50 -33.10 41.25
CA VAL A 578 2.89 -33.21 42.68
C VAL A 578 1.95 -32.39 43.57
N LYS A 579 1.56 -31.19 43.12
CA LYS A 579 0.63 -30.31 43.83
C LYS A 579 -0.75 -30.97 44.01
N ASP A 580 -1.29 -31.59 42.97
CA ASP A 580 -2.57 -32.31 43.07
C ASP A 580 -2.50 -33.46 44.09
N GLU A 581 -1.38 -34.18 44.14
CA GLU A 581 -1.19 -35.25 45.12
C GLU A 581 -1.03 -34.72 46.56
N ILE A 582 -0.36 -33.57 46.78
CA ILE A 582 -0.30 -32.91 48.10
C ILE A 582 -1.70 -32.51 48.59
N VAL A 583 -2.52 -31.93 47.70
CA VAL A 583 -3.91 -31.55 48.02
C VAL A 583 -4.75 -32.78 48.37
N LYS A 584 -4.55 -33.89 47.67
CA LYS A 584 -5.21 -35.15 47.97
C LYS A 584 -4.79 -35.70 49.34
N LEU A 585 -3.49 -35.77 49.64
CA LEU A 585 -2.98 -36.22 50.94
C LEU A 585 -3.47 -35.36 52.10
N SER A 586 -3.61 -34.05 51.90
CA SER A 586 -4.23 -33.14 52.88
C SER A 586 -5.67 -33.55 53.21
N LYS A 587 -6.48 -33.81 52.17
CA LYS A 587 -7.89 -34.19 52.31
C LYS A 587 -8.06 -35.59 52.92
N ASP A 588 -7.14 -36.51 52.64
CA ASP A 588 -7.17 -37.88 53.15
C ASP A 588 -6.75 -37.98 54.64
N TYR A 589 -5.97 -37.03 55.16
CA TYR A 589 -5.51 -37.03 56.56
C TYR A 589 -6.58 -36.46 57.53
N GLY A 590 -7.68 -37.19 57.71
CA GLY A 590 -8.82 -36.75 58.53
C GLY A 590 -8.74 -37.11 60.02
N THR A 591 -7.83 -37.98 60.46
CA THR A 591 -7.76 -38.46 61.86
C THR A 591 -6.36 -38.95 62.25
N PHE A 592 -6.03 -38.83 63.53
CA PHE A 592 -4.88 -39.42 64.19
C PHE A 592 -5.21 -40.75 64.91
N THR A 593 -6.39 -40.90 65.52
CA THR A 593 -6.74 -42.11 66.30
C THR A 593 -7.48 -43.19 65.50
N GLY A 594 -8.02 -42.86 64.33
CA GLY A 594 -8.85 -43.74 63.53
C GLY A 594 -10.21 -43.12 63.21
N LEU A 595 -10.82 -43.58 62.12
CA LEU A 595 -12.10 -43.06 61.63
C LEU A 595 -13.00 -44.24 61.26
N GLY A 596 -14.25 -44.20 61.71
CA GLY A 596 -15.27 -45.17 61.34
C GLY A 596 -15.64 -45.10 59.85
N GLU A 597 -16.33 -46.13 59.36
CA GLU A 597 -16.84 -46.12 57.99
C GLU A 597 -17.92 -45.03 57.83
N ASN A 598 -17.89 -44.29 56.72
CA ASN A 598 -18.81 -43.17 56.41
C ASN A 598 -18.75 -41.99 57.39
N MET A 599 -17.62 -41.78 58.05
CA MET A 599 -17.36 -40.59 58.87
C MET A 599 -16.45 -39.61 58.14
N GLU A 600 -16.63 -38.31 58.39
CA GLU A 600 -15.71 -37.27 57.96
C GLU A 600 -14.88 -36.82 59.16
N GLY A 601 -13.55 -36.90 59.03
CA GLY A 601 -12.63 -36.56 60.11
C GLY A 601 -11.93 -35.24 59.87
N LYS A 602 -11.75 -34.47 60.94
CA LYS A 602 -10.79 -33.35 61.00
C LYS A 602 -9.92 -33.53 62.22
N VAL A 603 -8.61 -33.35 62.04
CA VAL A 603 -7.66 -33.45 63.15
C VAL A 603 -6.84 -32.18 63.29
N LYS A 604 -6.65 -31.72 64.53
CA LYS A 604 -5.69 -30.68 64.86
C LYS A 604 -4.85 -31.08 66.05
N PHE A 605 -3.58 -30.73 66.01
CA PHE A 605 -2.64 -30.93 67.10
C PHE A 605 -2.45 -29.60 67.82
N ILE A 606 -2.58 -29.59 69.13
CA ILE A 606 -2.31 -28.42 69.98
C ILE A 606 -1.22 -28.85 70.97
N MET A 607 -0.01 -28.39 70.71
CA MET A 607 1.15 -28.65 71.55
C MET A 607 1.48 -27.42 72.40
N LYS A 608 1.86 -27.64 73.65
CA LYS A 608 2.19 -26.58 74.59
C LYS A 608 3.45 -26.92 75.39
N THR A 609 4.39 -25.98 75.50
CA THR A 609 5.58 -26.11 76.36
C THR A 609 5.27 -25.69 77.81
N PRO A 610 6.11 -26.02 78.81
CA PRO A 610 5.98 -25.44 80.14
C PRO A 610 6.22 -23.93 80.13
N GLU A 611 5.77 -23.28 81.21
CA GLU A 611 6.15 -21.91 81.55
C GLU A 611 7.54 -21.92 82.19
N LEU A 612 8.45 -21.05 81.74
CA LEU A 612 9.80 -20.95 82.26
C LEU A 612 9.92 -19.71 83.14
N LYS A 613 9.75 -19.86 84.46
CA LYS A 613 9.87 -18.78 85.46
C LYS A 613 10.41 -19.28 86.81
N LYS A 614 10.87 -18.36 87.67
CA LYS A 614 11.29 -18.69 89.05
C LYS A 614 10.09 -19.20 89.87
N ALA A 615 10.29 -20.27 90.65
CA ALA A 615 9.25 -20.78 91.56
C ALA A 615 9.00 -19.79 92.72
N GLU A 616 7.76 -19.35 92.91
CA GLU A 616 7.39 -18.48 94.03
C GLU A 616 7.52 -19.21 95.38
N SER A 617 8.28 -18.62 96.32
CA SER A 617 8.39 -19.08 97.71
C SER A 617 7.11 -18.76 98.47
N LYS A 618 6.42 -19.80 98.97
CA LYS A 618 5.22 -19.68 99.82
C LYS A 618 5.57 -19.12 101.21
N GLU A 619 5.09 -17.94 101.57
CA GLU A 619 4.93 -17.51 102.96
C GLU A 619 3.53 -17.85 103.50
N LYS A 620 3.49 -18.33 104.75
CA LYS A 620 2.33 -18.86 105.46
C LYS A 620 1.38 -17.75 105.91
N VAL A 621 0.10 -17.90 105.60
CA VAL A 621 -1.02 -17.48 106.45
C VAL A 621 -2.10 -18.58 106.41
N GLU A 622 -2.33 -19.24 107.55
CA GLU A 622 -3.49 -20.10 107.83
C GLU A 622 -4.76 -19.20 107.81
N GLU A 623 -5.93 -19.51 107.26
CA GLU A 623 -6.70 -20.75 107.32
C GLU A 623 -7.92 -20.63 106.37
N LYS A 624 -8.05 -21.54 105.39
CA LYS A 624 -9.26 -22.27 104.95
C LYS A 624 -8.99 -22.91 103.59
N VAL A 625 -9.10 -24.23 103.57
CA VAL A 625 -8.75 -25.11 102.45
C VAL A 625 -9.73 -24.88 101.29
N GLU A 626 -9.24 -24.28 100.21
CA GLU A 626 -9.78 -24.51 98.86
C GLU A 626 -8.65 -25.05 97.96
N GLU A 627 -8.89 -26.21 97.38
CA GLU A 627 -7.94 -26.96 96.55
C GLU A 627 -7.40 -26.13 95.37
N LYS A 628 -6.07 -26.11 95.22
CA LYS A 628 -5.40 -25.57 94.02
C LYS A 628 -5.82 -26.38 92.78
N LYS A 629 -6.53 -25.73 91.86
CA LYS A 629 -7.01 -26.28 90.58
C LYS A 629 -5.83 -26.60 89.64
N GLY A 630 -5.57 -27.88 89.40
CA GLY A 630 -4.60 -28.36 88.40
C GLY A 630 -5.15 -28.31 86.96
N PHE A 631 -4.29 -28.55 85.97
CA PHE A 631 -4.58 -28.53 84.52
C PHE A 631 -5.86 -29.29 84.10
N LYS A 632 -6.19 -30.41 84.77
CA LYS A 632 -7.46 -31.14 84.58
C LYS A 632 -8.71 -30.29 84.84
N ASN A 633 -8.65 -29.32 85.75
CA ASN A 633 -9.74 -28.39 86.03
C ASN A 633 -9.79 -27.22 85.04
N TRP A 634 -8.66 -26.78 84.49
CA TRP A 634 -8.65 -25.77 83.42
C TRP A 634 -9.31 -26.29 82.13
N ILE A 635 -9.02 -27.55 81.75
CA ILE A 635 -9.74 -28.23 80.66
C ILE A 635 -11.24 -28.31 80.97
N LYS A 636 -11.63 -28.71 82.19
CA LYS A 636 -13.05 -28.73 82.59
C LYS A 636 -13.71 -27.35 82.52
N GLU A 637 -13.02 -26.26 82.88
CA GLU A 637 -13.59 -24.91 82.88
C GLU A 637 -13.87 -24.36 81.47
N ILE A 638 -13.07 -24.74 80.47
CA ILE A 638 -13.32 -24.36 79.07
C ILE A 638 -14.59 -25.03 78.53
N PHE A 639 -14.93 -26.22 79.01
CA PHE A 639 -16.08 -27.00 78.52
C PHE A 639 -17.37 -26.87 79.34
N ASN A 640 -17.34 -26.21 80.52
CA ASN A 640 -18.49 -26.06 81.44
C ASN A 640 -19.04 -24.61 81.59
N LYS A 641 -18.67 -23.66 80.73
CA LYS A 641 -19.35 -22.36 80.66
C LYS A 641 -20.40 -22.37 79.53
N GLU A 642 -21.64 -22.59 79.97
CA GLU A 642 -22.97 -22.49 79.31
C GLU A 642 -23.15 -23.14 77.93
#